data_AF-Q0U425-F1
#
_entry.id   AF-Q0U425-F1
#
_cell.length_a   1.000
_cell.length_b   1.000
_cell.length_c   1.000
_cell.angle_alpha   90.00
_cell.angle_beta   90.00
_cell.angle_gamma   90.00
#
_symmetry.space_group_name_H-M   'P 1'
#
loop_
_entity.id
_entity.type
_entity.pdbx_description
1 polymer ?
#
loop_
_entity_poly.entity_id
_entity_poly.type
_entity_poly.pdbx_seq_one_letter_code
_entity_poly.pdbx_strand_id
1 'polypeptide(L)'
;MSAKRVAIIGLGPGGAITIDALAQEKAFDTIRVFERREAPGGCWYVPIPPPSIRNHHQMMLWGASPLSISKHGEDTPFRHHSIVRKWVESLVHRNGYDNFVSYNTTVELAEKVGSEWRVVLRKPSATSGEDEWWEERFDAVVVASGHFNVPFIPHIDGLADLERARPGSVKHSKMFRGRNAYRGKRVVVVGASVSGADIAYDLIGVARGPVYAVVLGHKANGYFGDVAFQHPGIAKKPSISHVATTNGERTVHFVDGTSVRDVDEIIFGTGYSWSLPFLPHVKVRNNRVPGLYQHVIYQDDPTLLFIGAVGAGLTFKVFEWQAVLAARILAGRATLPPLAEQQRWEKDRIAKKGDGPGFTLIFPDFEEYFETVRRLAGEPKDGKGRRLPPFDKKWFEVFMAGHERRKKWWREENERARLKEVEAARPRLISSLGKAIFFSDRQAPFQILLWQSKMRLINTKTGALEEFLGEDIPEYAILSHTWGEGEVTYQDYQKGLHKTRKGYRKIQKTCDIAAEAKIGYTWVDTCCIDKKSSAELSEAINSMYRWFTRGWTLQELIAPETVLFFDARWNKRGYKTSIAAELSTITKIDAALLRNQSSPSDFCIAQRLSWAAKRKTSRLEDAAYCLLGLFDLNMPLLYGEGEKAFRRLQLEIIRSTPDLSIFAWTLPIDTVNSSEDPVLCGILAKSPACFEGCYKYSCSEQAGYSESSVTNLGIKIRAHIFGRRLNSTGALRYVLPLNCTVDGRPIHVRLRQVGHVIKVAAQPTALPWSPWPADRYDMEDQLFFITGDSAQDFSMIDITFLIQSPLITTSEYKWVRCKFIAVGCLGVVEEDKYAAKIRALQPQITDWSRNSELLAYYLNRYKVPKAKAVRFPLSHLGYVAHVTFAAIPDDSPSICQSNMWTISFSCVLWPMNNEPYPDEEQWNTTGAQ
;
A
#
# COMPACT_ATOMS: atom_id res chain seq x y z
N MET A 1 -33.12 -35.01 24.04
CA MET A 1 -33.05 -33.78 24.86
C MET A 1 -33.49 -32.61 23.99
N SER A 2 -34.23 -31.63 24.51
CA SER A 2 -34.64 -30.43 23.77
C SER A 2 -34.31 -29.19 24.61
N ALA A 3 -33.27 -28.45 24.24
CA ALA A 3 -32.92 -27.17 24.85
C ALA A 3 -33.88 -26.07 24.38
N LYS A 4 -34.14 -25.09 25.24
CA LYS A 4 -34.95 -23.90 24.95
C LYS A 4 -34.15 -22.61 25.00
N ARG A 5 -33.16 -22.52 25.88
CA ARG A 5 -32.25 -21.38 26.03
C ARG A 5 -30.84 -21.81 25.70
N VAL A 6 -30.22 -21.16 24.71
CA VAL A 6 -28.87 -21.51 24.23
C VAL A 6 -27.97 -20.29 24.29
N ALA A 7 -26.80 -20.46 24.91
CA ALA A 7 -25.72 -19.47 24.88
C ALA A 7 -24.72 -19.81 23.78
N ILE A 8 -24.27 -18.82 23.00
CA ILE A 8 -23.15 -18.93 22.07
C ILE A 8 -22.02 -18.02 22.57
N ILE A 9 -20.82 -18.58 22.71
CA ILE A 9 -19.63 -17.84 23.16
C ILE A 9 -18.76 -17.53 21.94
N GLY A 10 -18.74 -16.25 21.54
CA GLY A 10 -17.96 -15.73 20.42
C GLY A 10 -18.77 -15.56 19.12
N LEU A 11 -18.50 -14.48 18.39
CA LEU A 11 -19.18 -14.06 17.16
C LEU A 11 -18.19 -13.91 15.99
N GLY A 12 -17.28 -14.89 15.89
CA GLY A 12 -16.55 -15.16 14.66
C GLY A 12 -17.42 -15.88 13.62
N PRO A 13 -16.83 -16.37 12.52
CA PRO A 13 -17.55 -17.16 11.51
C PRO A 13 -18.35 -18.33 12.10
N GLY A 14 -17.76 -19.07 13.06
CA GLY A 14 -18.44 -20.18 13.72
C GLY A 14 -19.70 -19.74 14.48
N GLY A 15 -19.62 -18.66 15.27
CA GLY A 15 -20.75 -18.12 16.01
C GLY A 15 -21.86 -17.60 15.09
N ALA A 16 -21.50 -16.78 14.10
CA ALA A 16 -22.45 -16.21 13.15
C ALA A 16 -23.22 -17.29 12.37
N ILE A 17 -22.53 -18.35 11.92
CA ILE A 17 -23.16 -19.51 11.26
C ILE A 17 -24.05 -20.30 12.22
N THR A 18 -23.66 -20.41 13.50
CA THR A 18 -24.43 -21.13 14.52
C THR A 18 -25.75 -20.44 14.83
N ILE A 19 -25.77 -19.11 14.90
CA ILE A 19 -27.01 -18.35 15.11
C ILE A 19 -28.05 -18.70 14.05
N ASP A 20 -27.64 -18.66 12.79
CA ASP A 20 -28.50 -19.01 11.66
C ASP A 20 -29.04 -20.45 11.75
N ALA A 21 -28.16 -21.40 12.07
CA ALA A 21 -28.56 -22.80 12.21
C ALA A 21 -29.59 -22.99 13.35
N LEU A 22 -29.36 -22.39 14.52
CA LEU A 22 -30.28 -22.45 15.66
C LEU A 22 -31.63 -21.79 15.33
N ALA A 23 -31.60 -20.59 14.76
CA ALA A 23 -32.82 -19.84 14.43
C ALA A 23 -33.70 -20.61 13.42
N GLN A 24 -33.09 -21.27 12.43
CA GLN A 24 -33.82 -22.06 11.44
C GLN A 24 -34.50 -23.31 12.02
N GLU A 25 -34.04 -23.85 13.14
CA GLU A 25 -34.71 -24.98 13.80
C GLU A 25 -36.08 -24.58 14.40
N LYS A 26 -36.34 -23.29 14.66
CA LYS A 26 -37.59 -22.79 15.26
C LYS A 26 -38.00 -23.61 16.50
N ALA A 27 -37.02 -23.88 17.37
CA ALA A 27 -37.17 -24.77 18.54
C ALA A 27 -36.79 -24.10 19.87
N PHE A 28 -36.07 -22.97 19.80
CA PHE A 28 -35.49 -22.27 20.93
C PHE A 28 -36.29 -21.01 21.24
N ASP A 29 -36.53 -20.78 22.52
CA ASP A 29 -37.22 -19.59 23.01
C ASP A 29 -36.23 -18.43 23.15
N THR A 30 -34.98 -18.74 23.51
CA THR A 30 -33.90 -17.75 23.68
C THR A 30 -32.62 -18.22 23.03
N ILE A 31 -32.04 -17.38 22.17
CA ILE A 31 -30.67 -17.49 21.66
C ILE A 31 -29.93 -16.24 22.13
N ARG A 32 -28.83 -16.42 22.85
CA ARG A 32 -27.96 -15.33 23.31
C ARG A 32 -26.54 -15.56 22.86
N VAL A 33 -25.89 -14.52 22.37
CA VAL A 33 -24.53 -14.57 21.86
C VAL A 33 -23.69 -13.54 22.59
N PHE A 34 -22.55 -13.96 23.12
CA PHE A 34 -21.66 -13.09 23.86
C PHE A 34 -20.37 -12.88 23.07
N GLU A 35 -20.12 -11.65 22.64
CA GLU A 35 -18.91 -11.25 21.93
C GLU A 35 -18.18 -10.18 22.73
N ARG A 36 -16.92 -10.48 23.07
CA ARG A 36 -16.07 -9.56 23.83
C ARG A 36 -15.65 -8.34 23.03
N ARG A 37 -15.69 -8.42 21.71
CA ARG A 37 -15.43 -7.31 20.79
C ARG A 37 -16.68 -6.46 20.58
N GLU A 38 -16.47 -5.28 20.07
CA GLU A 38 -17.47 -4.28 19.73
C GLU A 38 -18.24 -4.59 18.44
N ALA A 39 -17.78 -5.59 17.67
CA ALA A 39 -18.35 -5.96 16.37
C ALA A 39 -18.10 -7.44 16.03
N PRO A 40 -18.90 -8.05 15.12
CA PRO A 40 -18.70 -9.42 14.70
C PRO A 40 -17.47 -9.59 13.79
N GLY A 41 -17.06 -10.84 13.58
CA GLY A 41 -15.98 -11.19 12.64
C GLY A 41 -14.85 -11.99 13.27
N GLY A 42 -14.77 -12.07 14.60
CA GLY A 42 -13.71 -12.81 15.29
C GLY A 42 -12.33 -12.31 14.87
N CYS A 43 -11.44 -13.21 14.41
CA CYS A 43 -10.09 -12.82 13.95
C CYS A 43 -10.07 -11.92 12.70
N TRP A 44 -11.17 -11.80 11.96
CA TRP A 44 -11.30 -10.92 10.79
C TRP A 44 -11.60 -9.46 11.16
N TYR A 45 -11.97 -9.21 12.42
CA TYR A 45 -12.14 -7.86 12.95
C TYR A 45 -10.77 -7.23 13.26
N VAL A 46 -10.52 -6.08 12.63
CA VAL A 46 -9.34 -5.23 12.83
C VAL A 46 -9.84 -3.84 13.24
N PRO A 47 -9.51 -3.35 14.46
CA PRO A 47 -10.02 -2.08 14.99
C PRO A 47 -9.38 -0.82 14.38
N ILE A 48 -8.49 -0.97 13.39
CA ILE A 48 -7.93 0.14 12.62
C ILE A 48 -8.91 0.46 11.48
N PRO A 49 -9.33 1.72 11.27
CA PRO A 49 -10.21 2.06 10.17
C PRO A 49 -9.55 1.66 8.84
N PRO A 50 -10.26 0.96 7.94
CA PRO A 50 -9.73 0.71 6.61
C PRO A 50 -9.43 2.05 5.91
N PRO A 51 -8.44 2.10 5.01
CA PRO A 51 -8.19 3.31 4.24
C PRO A 51 -9.49 3.79 3.57
N SER A 52 -9.74 5.10 3.61
CA SER A 52 -11.01 5.69 3.17
C SER A 52 -11.30 5.35 1.70
N ILE A 53 -12.49 4.82 1.45
CA ILE A 53 -13.02 4.53 0.12
C ILE A 53 -13.53 5.85 -0.45
N ARG A 54 -12.87 6.37 -1.48
CA ARG A 54 -13.17 7.72 -1.99
C ARG A 54 -14.23 7.75 -3.10
N ASN A 55 -14.46 6.66 -3.86
CA ASN A 55 -15.32 6.72 -5.06
C ASN A 55 -16.19 5.45 -5.26
N HIS A 56 -17.38 5.60 -5.87
CA HIS A 56 -18.31 4.52 -6.25
C HIS A 56 -17.69 3.44 -7.17
N HIS A 57 -16.63 3.76 -7.94
CA HIS A 57 -15.90 2.76 -8.73
C HIS A 57 -15.12 1.74 -7.88
N GLN A 58 -14.68 2.10 -6.66
CA GLN A 58 -14.13 1.11 -5.69
C GLN A 58 -15.22 0.23 -5.08
N MET A 59 -16.47 0.67 -5.14
CA MET A 59 -17.65 -0.11 -4.72
C MET A 59 -18.12 -1.10 -5.79
N MET A 60 -17.63 -1.02 -7.03
CA MET A 60 -17.77 -2.10 -8.04
C MET A 60 -16.61 -3.11 -7.98
N LEU A 61 -15.53 -2.77 -7.26
CA LEU A 61 -14.32 -3.58 -7.05
C LEU A 61 -14.36 -4.32 -5.70
N TRP A 62 -15.37 -5.16 -5.47
CA TRP A 62 -15.38 -6.11 -4.33
C TRP A 62 -14.45 -7.32 -4.58
N GLY A 63 -13.38 -7.09 -5.36
CA GLY A 63 -12.45 -8.07 -5.90
C GLY A 63 -11.21 -8.29 -5.04
N ALA A 64 -10.31 -9.10 -5.59
CA ALA A 64 -8.99 -9.32 -5.02
C ALA A 64 -8.21 -8.01 -4.82
N SER A 65 -7.35 -7.95 -3.81
CA SER A 65 -6.53 -6.75 -3.58
C SER A 65 -5.61 -6.48 -4.78
N PRO A 66 -5.20 -5.22 -5.07
CA PRO A 66 -4.22 -4.93 -6.12
C PRO A 66 -2.94 -5.76 -5.98
N LEU A 67 -2.53 -6.05 -4.74
CA LEU A 67 -1.39 -6.93 -4.44
C LEU A 67 -1.67 -8.40 -4.79
N SER A 68 -2.89 -8.89 -4.54
CA SER A 68 -3.29 -10.26 -4.92
C SER A 68 -3.40 -10.41 -6.43
N ILE A 69 -3.91 -9.37 -7.12
CA ILE A 69 -4.02 -9.33 -8.58
C ILE A 69 -2.63 -9.30 -9.21
N SER A 70 -1.73 -8.45 -8.72
CA SER A 70 -0.36 -8.39 -9.24
C SER A 70 0.42 -9.69 -9.05
N LYS A 71 0.11 -10.47 -8.01
CA LYS A 71 0.75 -11.77 -7.75
C LYS A 71 0.14 -12.94 -8.52
N HIS A 72 -1.17 -12.95 -8.72
CA HIS A 72 -1.89 -14.16 -9.14
C HIS A 72 -2.84 -13.97 -10.34
N GLY A 73 -2.90 -12.77 -10.92
CA GLY A 73 -3.80 -12.42 -12.02
C GLY A 73 -5.15 -11.87 -11.57
N GLU A 74 -5.92 -11.32 -12.51
CA GLU A 74 -7.24 -10.73 -12.26
C GLU A 74 -8.27 -11.74 -11.74
N ASP A 75 -8.15 -13.02 -12.16
CA ASP A 75 -9.02 -14.12 -11.77
C ASP A 75 -8.64 -14.76 -10.41
N THR A 76 -7.73 -14.13 -9.67
CA THR A 76 -7.21 -14.69 -8.42
C THR A 76 -8.32 -14.99 -7.40
N PRO A 77 -8.29 -16.13 -6.68
CA PRO A 77 -9.31 -16.46 -5.68
C PRO A 77 -9.05 -15.81 -4.31
N PHE A 78 -7.89 -15.17 -4.10
CA PHE A 78 -7.51 -14.61 -2.80
C PHE A 78 -8.19 -13.26 -2.56
N ARG A 79 -9.09 -13.22 -1.57
CA ARG A 79 -9.83 -12.02 -1.19
C ARG A 79 -9.17 -11.32 -0.01
N HIS A 80 -9.32 -9.99 0.03
CA HIS A 80 -8.87 -9.19 1.16
C HIS A 80 -9.66 -9.55 2.43
N HIS A 81 -9.01 -9.50 3.60
CA HIS A 81 -9.62 -9.91 4.87
C HIS A 81 -10.90 -9.13 5.23
N SER A 82 -11.00 -7.87 4.78
CA SER A 82 -12.20 -7.04 4.96
C SER A 82 -13.43 -7.59 4.24
N ILE A 83 -13.27 -8.33 3.14
CA ILE A 83 -14.39 -8.98 2.43
C ILE A 83 -14.93 -10.13 3.27
N VAL A 84 -14.05 -10.91 3.89
CA VAL A 84 -14.44 -11.99 4.80
C VAL A 84 -15.14 -11.43 6.04
N ARG A 85 -14.61 -10.34 6.61
CA ARG A 85 -15.25 -9.62 7.72
C ARG A 85 -16.67 -9.18 7.35
N LYS A 86 -16.85 -8.49 6.23
CA LYS A 86 -18.16 -8.05 5.73
C LYS A 86 -19.12 -9.21 5.50
N TRP A 87 -18.61 -10.35 5.01
CA TRP A 87 -19.43 -11.56 4.87
C TRP A 87 -19.93 -12.06 6.23
N VAL A 88 -19.08 -12.10 7.26
CA VAL A 88 -19.52 -12.47 8.63
C VAL A 88 -20.51 -11.45 9.19
N GLU A 89 -20.23 -10.15 9.06
CA GLU A 89 -21.17 -9.07 9.44
C GLU A 89 -22.53 -9.27 8.76
N SER A 90 -22.56 -9.57 7.46
CA SER A 90 -23.82 -9.82 6.74
C SER A 90 -24.59 -11.05 7.23
N LEU A 91 -23.91 -12.05 7.80
CA LEU A 91 -24.57 -13.20 8.42
C LEU A 91 -25.24 -12.85 9.74
N VAL A 92 -24.74 -11.85 10.46
CA VAL A 92 -25.32 -11.38 11.73
C VAL A 92 -26.41 -10.35 11.48
N HIS A 93 -26.24 -9.47 10.48
CA HIS A 93 -27.24 -8.44 10.16
C HIS A 93 -28.47 -8.97 9.43
N ARG A 94 -28.39 -10.17 8.85
CA ARG A 94 -29.56 -10.77 8.20
C ARG A 94 -30.58 -11.24 9.24
N ASN A 95 -31.85 -11.22 8.86
CA ASN A 95 -32.94 -11.82 9.64
C ASN A 95 -33.06 -11.32 11.10
N GLY A 96 -32.50 -10.15 11.43
CA GLY A 96 -32.56 -9.55 12.76
C GLY A 96 -31.73 -10.27 13.82
N TYR A 97 -30.69 -11.03 13.44
CA TYR A 97 -29.89 -11.80 14.40
C TYR A 97 -29.02 -10.94 15.33
N ASP A 98 -28.79 -9.67 15.01
CA ASP A 98 -28.18 -8.70 15.93
C ASP A 98 -28.88 -8.65 17.30
N ASN A 99 -30.20 -8.89 17.33
CA ASN A 99 -30.99 -8.88 18.56
C ASN A 99 -30.60 -9.98 19.55
N PHE A 100 -29.87 -11.01 19.10
CA PHE A 100 -29.37 -12.08 19.96
C PHE A 100 -28.03 -11.72 20.61
N VAL A 101 -27.36 -10.66 20.17
CA VAL A 101 -25.95 -10.40 20.48
C VAL A 101 -25.79 -9.38 21.60
N SER A 102 -24.92 -9.71 22.56
CA SER A 102 -24.35 -8.78 23.51
C SER A 102 -22.88 -8.52 23.16
N TYR A 103 -22.60 -7.35 22.59
CA TYR A 103 -21.26 -6.87 22.28
C TYR A 103 -20.53 -6.35 23.52
N ASN A 104 -19.20 -6.24 23.43
CA ASN A 104 -18.32 -5.83 24.52
C ASN A 104 -18.50 -6.69 25.79
N THR A 105 -18.98 -7.92 25.64
CA THR A 105 -19.34 -8.81 26.74
C THR A 105 -18.40 -10.00 26.78
N THR A 106 -17.62 -10.10 27.85
CA THR A 106 -16.74 -11.23 28.10
C THR A 106 -17.50 -12.29 28.90
N VAL A 107 -17.39 -13.55 28.49
CA VAL A 107 -17.79 -14.68 29.32
C VAL A 107 -16.63 -15.04 30.22
N GLU A 108 -16.81 -14.87 31.52
CA GLU A 108 -15.77 -15.08 32.53
C GLU A 108 -15.83 -16.50 33.11
N LEU A 109 -17.04 -17.07 33.20
CA LEU A 109 -17.25 -18.44 33.67
C LEU A 109 -18.49 -19.05 33.01
N ALA A 110 -18.41 -20.31 32.61
CA ALA A 110 -19.51 -21.16 32.23
C ALA A 110 -19.36 -22.50 32.95
N GLU A 111 -20.36 -22.88 33.74
CA GLU A 111 -20.33 -24.15 34.47
C GLU A 111 -21.73 -24.76 34.57
N LYS A 112 -21.78 -26.09 34.74
CA LYS A 112 -23.02 -26.80 34.92
C LYS A 112 -23.43 -26.75 36.39
N VAL A 113 -24.61 -26.21 36.68
CA VAL A 113 -25.23 -26.17 38.01
C VAL A 113 -26.59 -26.85 37.92
N GLY A 114 -26.69 -28.06 38.46
CA GLY A 114 -27.86 -28.92 38.28
C GLY A 114 -28.04 -29.29 36.81
N SER A 115 -29.21 -29.00 36.23
CA SER A 115 -29.52 -29.26 34.82
C SER A 115 -29.13 -28.12 33.87
N GLU A 116 -28.76 -26.95 34.39
CA GLU A 116 -28.55 -25.72 33.62
C GLU A 116 -27.08 -25.29 33.64
N TRP A 117 -26.69 -24.48 32.66
CA TRP A 117 -25.43 -23.77 32.60
C TRP A 117 -25.57 -22.39 33.23
N ARG A 118 -24.78 -22.11 34.25
CA ARG A 118 -24.54 -20.76 34.77
C ARG A 118 -23.46 -20.10 33.92
N VAL A 119 -23.77 -18.95 33.32
CA VAL A 119 -22.83 -18.16 32.52
C VAL A 119 -22.65 -16.80 33.20
N VAL A 120 -21.45 -16.54 33.70
CA VAL A 120 -21.05 -15.27 34.33
C VAL A 120 -20.44 -14.37 33.27
N LEU A 121 -20.95 -13.14 33.22
CA LEU A 121 -20.74 -12.18 32.16
C LEU A 121 -20.17 -10.89 32.74
N ARG A 122 -19.27 -10.26 31.98
CA ARG A 122 -18.67 -8.98 32.32
C ARG A 122 -18.66 -8.05 31.12
N LYS A 123 -19.06 -6.80 31.33
CA LYS A 123 -19.02 -5.74 30.32
C LYS A 123 -18.56 -4.43 30.94
N PRO A 124 -17.68 -3.65 30.28
CA PRO A 124 -17.34 -2.30 30.74
C PRO A 124 -18.59 -1.41 30.77
N SER A 125 -18.86 -0.73 31.89
CA SER A 125 -19.97 0.22 31.96
C SER A 125 -19.72 1.42 31.06
N ALA A 126 -20.77 1.87 30.37
CA ALA A 126 -20.70 3.06 29.53
C ALA A 126 -20.66 4.37 30.34
N THR A 127 -21.00 4.34 31.63
CA THR A 127 -21.25 5.55 32.43
C THR A 127 -20.44 5.63 33.71
N SER A 128 -20.19 4.52 34.40
CA SER A 128 -19.54 4.54 35.73
C SER A 128 -18.02 4.37 35.68
N GLY A 129 -17.45 3.92 34.56
CA GLY A 129 -16.04 3.49 34.49
C GLY A 129 -15.73 2.19 35.23
N GLU A 130 -16.74 1.56 35.85
CA GLU A 130 -16.64 0.25 36.49
C GLU A 130 -17.13 -0.87 35.53
N ASP A 131 -16.79 -2.12 35.83
CA ASP A 131 -17.32 -3.26 35.09
C ASP A 131 -18.70 -3.67 35.62
N GLU A 132 -19.66 -3.86 34.72
CA GLU A 132 -20.95 -4.49 35.01
C GLU A 132 -20.83 -6.01 34.94
N TRP A 133 -21.26 -6.68 36.00
CA TRP A 133 -21.25 -8.13 36.13
C TRP A 133 -22.66 -8.67 36.34
N TRP A 134 -23.00 -9.74 35.64
CA TRP A 134 -24.27 -10.45 35.84
C TRP A 134 -24.14 -11.93 35.49
N GLU A 135 -25.16 -12.71 35.85
CA GLU A 135 -25.26 -14.11 35.48
C GLU A 135 -26.52 -14.37 34.64
N GLU A 136 -26.41 -15.29 33.67
CA GLU A 136 -27.54 -15.82 32.90
C GLU A 136 -27.53 -17.36 32.96
N ARG A 137 -28.71 -17.97 32.82
CA ARG A 137 -28.91 -19.43 32.88
C ARG A 137 -29.40 -19.99 31.55
N PHE A 138 -28.77 -21.07 31.10
CA PHE A 138 -29.04 -21.69 29.80
C PHE A 138 -29.16 -23.21 29.89
N ASP A 139 -29.87 -23.82 28.96
CA ASP A 139 -29.96 -25.28 28.90
C ASP A 139 -28.72 -25.88 28.22
N ALA A 140 -28.11 -25.12 27.31
CA ALA A 140 -26.94 -25.51 26.54
C ALA A 140 -26.00 -24.34 26.22
N VAL A 141 -24.72 -24.66 26.00
CA VAL A 141 -23.65 -23.72 25.64
C VAL A 141 -22.94 -24.20 24.37
N VAL A 142 -22.81 -23.30 23.41
CA VAL A 142 -22.02 -23.50 22.18
C VAL A 142 -20.77 -22.62 22.20
N VAL A 143 -19.61 -23.25 22.20
CA VAL A 143 -18.30 -22.60 22.21
C VAL A 143 -17.84 -22.35 20.78
N ALA A 144 -17.83 -21.08 20.37
CA ALA A 144 -17.36 -20.61 19.08
C ALA A 144 -16.26 -19.52 19.22
N SER A 145 -15.53 -19.54 20.34
CA SER A 145 -14.52 -18.54 20.71
C SER A 145 -13.25 -18.58 19.86
N GLY A 146 -13.05 -19.68 19.12
CA GLY A 146 -11.86 -19.94 18.33
C GLY A 146 -10.63 -20.30 19.17
N HIS A 147 -9.58 -20.78 18.50
CA HIS A 147 -8.37 -21.32 19.14
C HIS A 147 -7.06 -20.70 18.60
N PHE A 148 -7.15 -19.63 17.82
CA PHE A 148 -5.99 -18.86 17.33
C PHE A 148 -5.82 -17.52 18.06
N ASN A 149 -5.89 -17.56 19.40
CA ASN A 149 -5.79 -16.35 20.22
C ASN A 149 -4.60 -16.34 21.19
N VAL A 150 -4.30 -17.43 21.89
CA VAL A 150 -3.16 -17.47 22.83
C VAL A 150 -1.90 -17.91 22.08
N PRO A 151 -0.90 -17.02 21.90
CA PRO A 151 0.35 -17.38 21.21
C PRO A 151 1.04 -18.58 21.85
N PHE A 152 1.58 -19.48 21.03
CA PHE A 152 2.50 -20.52 21.53
C PHE A 152 3.93 -20.06 21.26
N ILE A 153 4.68 -19.71 22.29
CA ILE A 153 6.11 -19.41 22.22
C ILE A 153 6.85 -20.51 23.00
N PRO A 154 7.69 -21.33 22.36
CA PRO A 154 8.43 -22.37 23.06
C PRO A 154 9.46 -21.76 24.00
N HIS A 155 9.78 -22.49 25.07
CA HIS A 155 10.90 -22.13 25.94
C HIS A 155 12.21 -22.21 25.16
N ILE A 156 13.02 -21.15 25.23
CA ILE A 156 14.36 -21.05 24.65
C ILE A 156 15.21 -20.28 25.66
N ASP A 157 16.36 -20.84 26.02
CA ASP A 157 17.27 -20.23 26.99
C ASP A 157 17.71 -18.83 26.51
N GLY A 158 17.67 -17.84 27.41
CA GLY A 158 18.03 -16.44 27.13
C GLY A 158 17.04 -15.63 26.30
N LEU A 159 15.92 -16.22 25.85
CA LEU A 159 14.89 -15.49 25.10
C LEU A 159 14.21 -14.39 25.95
N ALA A 160 13.96 -14.68 27.23
CA ALA A 160 13.40 -13.72 28.17
C ALA A 160 14.36 -12.55 28.46
N ASP A 161 15.67 -12.81 28.44
CA ASP A 161 16.68 -11.78 28.66
C ASP A 161 16.78 -10.85 27.46
N LEU A 162 16.63 -11.37 26.23
CA LEU A 162 16.51 -10.55 25.02
C LEU A 162 15.30 -9.61 25.08
N GLU A 163 14.13 -10.13 25.44
CA GLU A 163 12.92 -9.29 25.57
C GLU A 163 13.07 -8.24 26.67
N ARG A 164 13.70 -8.59 27.79
CA ARG A 164 13.94 -7.64 28.90
C ARG A 164 14.95 -6.56 28.53
N ALA A 165 16.02 -6.92 27.82
CA ALA A 165 17.03 -5.98 27.35
C ALA A 165 16.48 -5.06 26.24
N ARG A 166 15.53 -5.55 25.43
CA ARG A 166 14.91 -4.80 24.34
C ARG A 166 13.43 -5.17 24.22
N PRO A 167 12.52 -4.45 24.90
CA PRO A 167 11.09 -4.73 24.81
C PRO A 167 10.56 -4.68 23.37
N GLY A 168 9.77 -5.67 22.99
CA GLY A 168 9.26 -5.87 21.65
C GLY A 168 10.26 -6.52 20.68
N SER A 169 11.35 -7.11 21.16
CA SER A 169 12.28 -7.88 20.33
C SER A 169 11.81 -9.32 20.12
N VAL A 170 10.97 -9.86 21.02
CA VAL A 170 10.36 -11.18 20.89
C VAL A 170 8.89 -11.02 20.53
N LYS A 171 8.53 -11.36 19.28
CA LYS A 171 7.17 -11.21 18.75
C LYS A 171 6.58 -12.54 18.35
N HIS A 172 5.26 -12.66 18.46
CA HIS A 172 4.51 -13.74 17.82
C HIS A 172 3.86 -13.25 16.51
N SER A 173 3.54 -14.16 15.59
CA SER A 173 2.85 -13.82 14.33
C SER A 173 1.53 -13.06 14.56
N LYS A 174 0.88 -13.28 15.71
CA LYS A 174 -0.31 -12.52 16.16
C LYS A 174 -0.07 -11.01 16.24
N MET A 175 1.16 -10.58 16.47
CA MET A 175 1.57 -9.18 16.60
C MET A 175 2.06 -8.57 15.27
N PHE A 176 2.18 -9.37 14.20
CA PHE A 176 2.59 -8.88 12.89
C PHE A 176 1.48 -8.01 12.26
N ARG A 177 1.78 -6.74 11.97
CA ARG A 177 0.84 -5.77 11.37
C ARG A 177 1.30 -5.21 10.01
N GLY A 178 2.31 -5.85 9.42
CA GLY A 178 2.87 -5.48 8.13
C GLY A 178 4.38 -5.32 8.16
N ARG A 179 5.00 -5.41 6.99
CA ARG A 179 6.47 -5.42 6.82
C ARG A 179 7.19 -4.13 7.19
N ASN A 180 6.53 -2.97 7.14
CA ASN A 180 7.21 -1.66 7.29
C ASN A 180 7.94 -1.48 8.62
N ALA A 181 7.41 -2.05 9.71
CA ALA A 181 8.03 -1.98 11.04
C ALA A 181 9.38 -2.71 11.15
N TYR A 182 9.74 -3.50 10.13
CA TYR A 182 10.95 -4.32 10.09
C TYR A 182 12.00 -3.78 9.11
N ARG A 183 11.77 -2.60 8.53
CA ARG A 183 12.70 -1.99 7.56
C ARG A 183 14.10 -1.84 8.16
N GLY A 184 15.10 -2.43 7.49
CA GLY A 184 16.51 -2.37 7.93
C GLY A 184 16.85 -3.19 9.18
N LYS A 185 15.90 -3.92 9.77
CA LYS A 185 16.13 -4.76 10.95
C LYS A 185 16.61 -6.16 10.58
N ARG A 186 17.50 -6.74 11.37
CA ARG A 186 17.89 -8.16 11.25
C ARG A 186 16.87 -9.02 12.00
N VAL A 187 16.18 -9.90 11.26
CA VAL A 187 15.02 -10.65 11.76
C VAL A 187 15.25 -12.16 11.66
N VAL A 188 14.89 -12.87 12.73
CA VAL A 188 14.77 -14.33 12.75
C VAL A 188 13.28 -14.71 12.81
N VAL A 189 12.81 -15.53 11.89
CA VAL A 189 11.43 -16.04 11.84
C VAL A 189 11.44 -17.52 12.23
N VAL A 190 10.66 -17.90 13.23
CA VAL A 190 10.60 -19.26 13.76
C VAL A 190 9.30 -19.95 13.35
N GLY A 191 9.40 -21.04 12.58
CA GLY A 191 8.26 -21.90 12.23
C GLY A 191 8.16 -22.24 10.74
N ALA A 192 7.90 -23.52 10.47
CA ALA A 192 7.82 -24.09 9.11
C ALA A 192 6.38 -24.19 8.54
N SER A 193 5.42 -23.50 9.18
CA SER A 193 4.02 -23.47 8.75
C SER A 193 3.65 -22.15 8.06
N VAL A 194 2.37 -21.95 7.74
CA VAL A 194 1.86 -20.86 6.90
C VAL A 194 2.30 -19.47 7.36
N SER A 195 2.15 -19.17 8.66
CA SER A 195 2.55 -17.86 9.21
C SER A 195 4.05 -17.60 9.09
N GLY A 196 4.88 -18.63 9.32
CA GLY A 196 6.33 -18.52 9.19
C GLY A 196 6.75 -18.28 7.74
N ALA A 197 6.14 -19.01 6.79
CA ALA A 197 6.36 -18.84 5.36
C ALA A 197 5.98 -17.44 4.89
N ASP A 198 4.79 -16.98 5.25
CA ASP A 198 4.27 -15.68 4.80
C ASP A 198 5.06 -14.51 5.37
N ILE A 199 5.41 -14.56 6.66
CA ILE A 199 6.21 -13.50 7.30
C ILE A 199 7.63 -13.49 6.75
N ALA A 200 8.29 -14.65 6.66
CA ALA A 200 9.65 -14.71 6.12
C ALA A 200 9.71 -14.17 4.69
N TYR A 201 8.71 -14.50 3.87
CA TYR A 201 8.64 -14.04 2.49
C TYR A 201 8.29 -12.55 2.38
N ASP A 202 7.32 -12.04 3.15
CA ASP A 202 6.89 -10.63 3.09
C ASP A 202 7.98 -9.65 3.58
N LEU A 203 8.96 -10.14 4.36
CA LEU A 203 10.09 -9.37 4.86
C LEU A 203 11.29 -9.29 3.91
N ILE A 204 11.31 -10.07 2.82
CA ILE A 204 12.37 -10.00 1.81
C ILE A 204 12.43 -8.59 1.21
N GLY A 205 13.63 -8.02 1.13
CA GLY A 205 13.86 -6.67 0.59
C GLY A 205 13.38 -5.53 1.48
N VAL A 206 12.84 -5.83 2.67
CA VAL A 206 12.45 -4.83 3.68
C VAL A 206 13.32 -4.97 4.92
N ALA A 207 13.39 -6.17 5.49
CA ALA A 207 14.34 -6.47 6.55
C ALA A 207 15.78 -6.47 6.02
N ARG A 208 16.76 -6.27 6.90
CA ARG A 208 18.18 -6.42 6.59
C ARG A 208 18.43 -7.88 6.21
N GLY A 209 18.72 -8.11 4.93
CA GLY A 209 18.91 -9.45 4.38
C GLY A 209 20.16 -10.16 4.90
N PRO A 210 20.16 -11.51 4.87
CA PRO A 210 19.00 -12.36 4.59
C PRO A 210 18.02 -12.40 5.77
N VAL A 211 16.77 -12.77 5.51
CA VAL A 211 15.81 -13.14 6.57
C VAL A 211 16.14 -14.55 7.05
N TYR A 212 16.34 -14.76 8.34
CA TYR A 212 16.69 -16.07 8.88
C TYR A 212 15.44 -16.85 9.25
N ALA A 213 15.20 -18.01 8.63
CA ALA A 213 14.01 -18.83 8.89
C ALA A 213 14.38 -20.14 9.59
N VAL A 214 13.90 -20.36 10.81
CA VAL A 214 14.12 -21.59 11.58
C VAL A 214 13.13 -22.67 11.10
N VAL A 215 13.59 -23.50 10.17
CA VAL A 215 12.78 -24.50 9.46
C VAL A 215 13.51 -25.82 9.17
N LEU A 216 14.85 -25.88 9.29
CA LEU A 216 15.59 -27.12 9.02
C LEU A 216 15.30 -28.16 10.12
N GLY A 217 15.01 -29.40 9.71
CA GLY A 217 14.60 -30.47 10.62
C GLY A 217 13.12 -30.44 11.02
N HIS A 218 12.35 -29.46 10.55
CA HIS A 218 10.92 -29.33 10.85
C HIS A 218 10.06 -29.73 9.65
N LYS A 219 8.92 -30.40 9.92
CA LYS A 219 7.98 -30.79 8.87
C LYS A 219 7.27 -29.56 8.30
N ALA A 220 7.42 -29.34 7.00
CA ALA A 220 6.69 -28.30 6.28
C ALA A 220 5.16 -28.54 6.33
N ASN A 221 4.38 -27.47 6.18
CA ASN A 221 2.93 -27.57 6.14
C ASN A 221 2.46 -28.47 4.97
N GLY A 222 1.51 -29.37 5.23
CA GLY A 222 1.03 -30.33 4.23
C GLY A 222 0.38 -29.73 2.98
N TYR A 223 -0.18 -28.51 3.06
CA TYR A 223 -0.78 -27.84 1.90
C TYR A 223 0.23 -26.96 1.14
N PHE A 224 1.04 -26.21 1.87
CA PHE A 224 1.91 -25.16 1.32
C PHE A 224 3.33 -25.63 1.00
N GLY A 225 3.77 -26.74 1.59
CA GLY A 225 5.13 -27.25 1.44
C GLY A 225 6.18 -26.29 2.00
N ASP A 226 7.39 -26.36 1.46
CA ASP A 226 8.56 -25.57 1.87
C ASP A 226 8.96 -24.50 0.84
N VAL A 227 8.24 -24.41 -0.28
CA VAL A 227 8.61 -23.59 -1.47
C VAL A 227 8.93 -22.14 -1.11
N ALA A 228 8.15 -21.52 -0.23
CA ALA A 228 8.38 -20.14 0.20
C ALA A 228 9.78 -19.93 0.83
N PHE A 229 10.27 -20.92 1.58
CA PHE A 229 11.57 -20.88 2.25
C PHE A 229 12.75 -21.17 1.33
N GLN A 230 12.51 -21.46 0.05
CA GLN A 230 13.54 -21.71 -0.96
C GLN A 230 13.98 -20.42 -1.69
N HIS A 231 13.41 -19.26 -1.33
CA HIS A 231 13.80 -17.97 -1.86
C HIS A 231 15.24 -17.64 -1.41
N PRO A 232 16.12 -17.15 -2.30
CA PRO A 232 17.52 -16.91 -1.94
C PRO A 232 17.73 -15.84 -0.85
N GLY A 233 16.85 -14.83 -0.79
CA GLY A 233 16.80 -13.86 0.31
C GLY A 233 16.41 -14.42 1.69
N ILE A 234 16.17 -15.74 1.82
CA ILE A 234 15.86 -16.43 3.08
C ILE A 234 16.96 -17.45 3.41
N ALA A 235 17.61 -17.27 4.55
CA ALA A 235 18.57 -18.22 5.09
C ALA A 235 17.88 -19.22 6.04
N LYS A 236 17.77 -20.48 5.62
CA LYS A 236 17.19 -21.54 6.47
C LYS A 236 18.15 -21.93 7.59
N LYS A 237 17.62 -22.07 8.81
CA LYS A 237 18.35 -22.44 10.03
C LYS A 237 17.65 -23.59 10.76
N PRO A 238 18.38 -24.42 11.54
CA PRO A 238 17.76 -25.40 12.41
C PRO A 238 17.27 -24.72 13.70
N SER A 239 16.75 -25.51 14.64
CA SER A 239 16.23 -25.00 15.92
C SER A 239 17.24 -24.09 16.63
N ILE A 240 16.71 -23.07 17.32
CA ILE A 240 17.50 -22.21 18.22
C ILE A 240 17.90 -23.05 19.42
N SER A 241 19.19 -23.01 19.79
CA SER A 241 19.69 -23.63 21.01
C SER A 241 19.52 -22.69 22.20
N HIS A 242 20.00 -21.45 22.07
CA HIS A 242 19.85 -20.38 23.07
C HIS A 242 20.05 -19.01 22.43
N VAL A 243 19.72 -17.95 23.17
CA VAL A 243 19.95 -16.55 22.82
C VAL A 243 20.90 -15.94 23.84
N ALA A 244 21.98 -15.32 23.39
CA ALA A 244 22.94 -14.64 24.25
C ALA A 244 22.75 -13.12 24.18
N THR A 245 22.62 -12.49 25.36
CA THR A 245 22.45 -11.03 25.53
C THR A 245 23.42 -10.42 26.53
N THR A 246 24.71 -10.74 26.39
CA THR A 246 25.78 -10.22 27.24
C THR A 246 26.43 -8.98 26.62
N ASN A 247 26.72 -7.96 27.44
CA ASN A 247 27.45 -6.75 27.05
C ASN A 247 26.87 -6.00 25.83
N GLY A 248 25.55 -6.08 25.62
CA GLY A 248 24.87 -5.45 24.48
C GLY A 248 24.88 -6.26 23.18
N GLU A 249 25.57 -7.41 23.13
CA GLU A 249 25.45 -8.35 22.02
C GLU A 249 24.04 -8.97 21.99
N ARG A 250 23.55 -9.30 20.80
CA ARG A 250 22.23 -9.93 20.58
C ARG A 250 22.38 -11.09 19.61
N THR A 251 22.81 -12.24 20.14
CA THR A 251 23.23 -13.37 19.30
C THR A 251 22.26 -14.54 19.47
N VAL A 252 21.69 -15.00 18.37
CA VAL A 252 20.88 -16.22 18.31
C VAL A 252 21.77 -17.38 17.90
N HIS A 253 21.88 -18.39 18.75
CA HIS A 253 22.66 -19.60 18.51
C HIS A 253 21.73 -20.73 18.06
N PHE A 254 22.17 -21.53 17.09
CA PHE A 254 21.42 -22.65 16.55
C PHE A 254 22.03 -23.98 16.97
N VAL A 255 21.25 -25.07 16.89
CA VAL A 255 21.69 -26.41 17.30
C VAL A 255 22.80 -26.99 16.42
N ASP A 256 23.02 -26.46 15.21
CA ASP A 256 24.13 -26.84 14.32
C ASP A 256 25.45 -26.12 14.65
N GLY A 257 25.49 -25.37 15.75
CA GLY A 257 26.64 -24.57 16.16
C GLY A 257 26.79 -23.23 15.43
N THR A 258 25.96 -22.95 14.42
CA THR A 258 25.97 -21.63 13.76
C THR A 258 25.27 -20.58 14.62
N SER A 259 25.56 -19.30 14.37
CA SER A 259 24.90 -18.20 15.08
C SER A 259 24.69 -16.98 14.20
N VAL A 260 23.78 -16.11 14.63
CA VAL A 260 23.50 -14.82 13.98
C VAL A 260 23.55 -13.74 15.05
N ARG A 261 24.49 -12.81 14.91
CA ARG A 261 24.66 -11.65 15.80
C ARG A 261 23.71 -10.52 15.45
N ASP A 262 23.64 -9.50 16.30
CA ASP A 262 22.86 -8.26 16.12
C ASP A 262 21.40 -8.50 15.68
N VAL A 263 20.76 -9.54 16.21
CA VAL A 263 19.35 -9.79 15.93
C VAL A 263 18.52 -8.70 16.60
N ASP A 264 17.70 -8.02 15.80
CA ASP A 264 16.83 -6.95 16.31
C ASP A 264 15.51 -7.53 16.81
N GLU A 265 14.96 -8.51 16.08
CA GLU A 265 13.68 -9.13 16.42
C GLU A 265 13.62 -10.63 16.05
N ILE A 266 12.98 -11.42 16.90
CA ILE A 266 12.61 -12.83 16.66
C ILE A 266 11.09 -12.93 16.55
N ILE A 267 10.58 -13.44 15.43
CA ILE A 267 9.15 -13.57 15.15
C ILE A 267 8.74 -15.05 15.14
N PHE A 268 7.93 -15.45 16.10
CA PHE A 268 7.40 -16.79 16.27
C PHE A 268 6.13 -16.99 15.44
N GLY A 269 6.23 -17.77 14.36
CA GLY A 269 5.14 -18.35 13.58
C GLY A 269 4.79 -19.78 14.05
N THR A 270 4.88 -20.03 15.36
CA THR A 270 4.80 -21.34 16.01
C THR A 270 3.38 -21.77 16.39
N GLY A 271 2.37 -21.00 15.98
CA GLY A 271 0.97 -21.35 16.17
C GLY A 271 0.42 -20.89 17.52
N TYR A 272 -0.64 -21.54 17.98
CA TYR A 272 -1.42 -21.06 19.13
C TYR A 272 -1.74 -22.21 20.08
N SER A 273 -1.93 -21.86 21.34
CA SER A 273 -2.40 -22.76 22.39
C SER A 273 -3.92 -22.67 22.53
N TRP A 274 -4.57 -23.82 22.68
CA TRP A 274 -5.94 -23.89 23.15
C TRP A 274 -6.05 -23.30 24.56
N SER A 275 -7.08 -22.49 24.77
CA SER A 275 -7.35 -21.82 26.04
C SER A 275 -8.85 -21.63 26.20
N LEU A 276 -9.37 -22.13 27.32
CA LEU A 276 -10.78 -22.06 27.70
C LEU A 276 -10.90 -21.60 29.17
N PRO A 277 -10.43 -20.38 29.50
CA PRO A 277 -10.38 -19.93 30.89
C PRO A 277 -11.78 -19.86 31.53
N PHE A 278 -12.81 -19.64 30.70
CA PHE A 278 -14.21 -19.61 31.11
C PHE A 278 -14.84 -21.01 31.26
N LEU A 279 -14.14 -22.09 30.93
CA LEU A 279 -14.60 -23.48 31.13
C LEU A 279 -13.54 -24.28 31.91
N PRO A 280 -13.29 -23.96 33.19
CA PRO A 280 -12.19 -24.54 33.95
C PRO A 280 -12.28 -26.08 34.13
N HIS A 281 -13.48 -26.65 34.01
CA HIS A 281 -13.70 -28.09 34.09
C HIS A 281 -13.33 -28.85 32.80
N VAL A 282 -13.30 -28.16 31.65
CA VAL A 282 -12.95 -28.77 30.36
C VAL A 282 -11.43 -28.77 30.21
N LYS A 283 -10.84 -29.95 30.33
CA LYS A 283 -9.37 -30.08 30.26
C LYS A 283 -8.87 -29.88 28.83
N VAL A 284 -7.83 -29.07 28.67
CA VAL A 284 -7.06 -28.96 27.43
C VAL A 284 -5.78 -29.78 27.60
N ARG A 285 -5.48 -30.67 26.65
CA ARG A 285 -4.26 -31.50 26.67
C ARG A 285 -3.70 -31.64 25.26
N ASN A 286 -2.37 -31.63 25.13
CA ASN A 286 -1.67 -31.77 23.85
C ASN A 286 -2.18 -30.80 22.76
N ASN A 287 -2.56 -29.59 23.18
CA ASN A 287 -3.11 -28.55 22.32
C ASN A 287 -4.39 -28.96 21.55
N ARG A 288 -5.27 -29.71 22.23
CA ARG A 288 -6.64 -30.01 21.81
C ARG A 288 -7.56 -30.14 23.04
N VAL A 289 -8.87 -30.19 22.80
CA VAL A 289 -9.87 -30.56 23.80
C VAL A 289 -10.19 -32.06 23.63
N PRO A 290 -9.87 -32.92 24.62
CA PRO A 290 -10.28 -34.34 24.62
C PRO A 290 -11.78 -34.51 24.75
N GLY A 291 -12.30 -35.66 24.32
CA GLY A 291 -13.72 -35.97 24.44
C GLY A 291 -14.63 -35.19 23.49
N LEU A 292 -14.11 -34.58 22.42
CA LEU A 292 -14.91 -33.90 21.39
C LEU A 292 -15.23 -34.83 20.22
N TYR A 293 -16.32 -35.59 20.32
CA TYR A 293 -16.80 -36.44 19.23
C TYR A 293 -17.11 -35.62 17.98
N GLN A 294 -16.54 -36.05 16.84
CA GLN A 294 -16.58 -35.34 15.55
C GLN A 294 -16.13 -33.87 15.62
N HIS A 295 -15.34 -33.51 16.64
CA HIS A 295 -14.90 -32.14 16.92
C HIS A 295 -16.06 -31.17 17.24
N VAL A 296 -17.23 -31.69 17.66
CA VAL A 296 -18.41 -30.90 17.99
C VAL A 296 -18.96 -31.22 19.37
N ILE A 297 -19.14 -32.50 19.69
CA ILE A 297 -19.94 -32.93 20.84
C ILE A 297 -19.03 -33.26 22.01
N TYR A 298 -19.19 -32.57 23.14
CA TYR A 298 -18.51 -32.94 24.36
C TYR A 298 -19.15 -34.21 24.94
N GLN A 299 -18.38 -35.30 25.02
CA GLN A 299 -18.87 -36.63 25.36
C GLN A 299 -19.49 -36.71 26.76
N ASP A 300 -18.94 -35.98 27.73
CA ASP A 300 -19.42 -36.03 29.12
C ASP A 300 -20.76 -35.29 29.29
N ASP A 301 -21.01 -34.26 28.47
CA ASP A 301 -22.26 -33.51 28.48
C ASP A 301 -22.57 -32.97 27.06
N PRO A 302 -23.51 -33.58 26.31
CA PRO A 302 -23.85 -33.16 24.95
C PRO A 302 -24.63 -31.84 24.90
N THR A 303 -24.88 -31.17 26.03
CA THR A 303 -25.33 -29.76 26.06
C THR A 303 -24.20 -28.75 25.93
N LEU A 304 -22.93 -29.21 25.97
CA LEU A 304 -21.76 -28.42 25.63
C LEU A 304 -21.24 -28.82 24.25
N LEU A 305 -21.28 -27.87 23.32
CA LEU A 305 -20.92 -28.10 21.92
C LEU A 305 -19.84 -27.13 21.47
N PHE A 306 -18.98 -27.56 20.54
CA PHE A 306 -17.89 -26.75 20.00
C PHE A 306 -18.03 -26.56 18.50
N ILE A 307 -17.83 -25.34 18.04
CA ILE A 307 -17.83 -25.02 16.61
C ILE A 307 -16.46 -24.49 16.23
N GLY A 308 -15.86 -25.11 15.22
CA GLY A 308 -14.52 -24.78 14.74
C GLY A 308 -13.38 -25.32 15.58
N ALA A 309 -13.60 -26.41 16.33
CA ALA A 309 -12.54 -27.17 17.01
C ALA A 309 -11.73 -28.09 16.05
N VAL A 310 -11.55 -27.65 14.81
CA VAL A 310 -10.84 -28.37 13.73
C VAL A 310 -9.60 -27.58 13.32
N GLY A 311 -8.57 -28.30 12.86
CA GLY A 311 -7.40 -27.70 12.23
C GLY A 311 -7.73 -27.11 10.85
N ALA A 312 -6.76 -26.41 10.25
CA ALA A 312 -6.94 -25.68 8.99
C ALA A 312 -7.41 -26.57 7.81
N GLY A 313 -8.25 -26.00 6.93
CA GLY A 313 -8.85 -26.70 5.78
C GLY A 313 -10.03 -25.92 5.19
N LEU A 314 -11.11 -26.62 4.81
CA LEU A 314 -12.40 -26.05 4.35
C LEU A 314 -13.20 -25.38 5.50
N THR A 315 -12.54 -24.51 6.26
CA THR A 315 -12.97 -23.94 7.56
C THR A 315 -14.45 -23.56 7.64
N PHE A 316 -14.90 -22.54 6.90
CA PHE A 316 -16.28 -22.04 7.02
C PHE A 316 -17.32 -23.06 6.59
N LYS A 317 -16.99 -23.93 5.63
CA LYS A 317 -17.87 -25.03 5.22
C LYS A 317 -17.97 -26.10 6.30
N VAL A 318 -16.86 -26.45 6.96
CA VAL A 318 -16.89 -27.34 8.12
C VAL A 318 -17.77 -26.75 9.21
N PHE A 319 -17.64 -25.44 9.51
CA PHE A 319 -18.43 -24.79 10.56
C PHE A 319 -19.93 -24.84 10.27
N GLU A 320 -20.33 -24.74 9.00
CA GLU A 320 -21.73 -24.89 8.58
C GLU A 320 -22.30 -26.27 8.92
N TRP A 321 -21.55 -27.35 8.69
CA TRP A 321 -22.00 -28.71 9.01
C TRP A 321 -22.04 -28.93 10.53
N GLN A 322 -21.01 -28.46 11.23
CA GLN A 322 -20.96 -28.54 12.69
C GLN A 322 -22.11 -27.78 13.35
N ALA A 323 -22.42 -26.57 12.85
CA ALA A 323 -23.48 -25.73 13.37
C ALA A 323 -24.87 -26.34 13.17
N VAL A 324 -25.14 -26.94 12.01
CA VAL A 324 -26.43 -27.62 11.76
C VAL A 324 -26.55 -28.87 12.62
N LEU A 325 -25.49 -29.66 12.77
CA LEU A 325 -25.47 -30.80 13.70
C LEU A 325 -25.77 -30.33 15.13
N ALA A 326 -25.05 -29.32 15.61
CA ALA A 326 -25.23 -28.75 16.94
C ALA A 326 -26.67 -28.27 17.16
N ALA A 327 -27.21 -27.48 16.23
CA ALA A 327 -28.57 -26.97 16.31
C ALA A 327 -29.61 -28.09 16.39
N ARG A 328 -29.46 -29.15 15.60
CA ARG A 328 -30.39 -30.30 15.62
C ARG A 328 -30.26 -31.16 16.86
N ILE A 329 -29.06 -31.33 17.41
CA ILE A 329 -28.86 -32.00 18.71
C ILE A 329 -29.64 -31.24 19.77
N LEU A 330 -29.44 -29.93 19.86
CA LEU A 330 -30.10 -29.08 20.86
C LEU A 330 -31.62 -29.00 20.65
N ALA A 331 -32.11 -29.07 19.41
CA ALA A 331 -33.53 -29.14 19.10
C ALA A 331 -34.16 -30.53 19.34
N GLY A 332 -33.35 -31.54 19.72
CA GLY A 332 -33.81 -32.92 19.93
C GLY A 332 -34.16 -33.67 18.65
N ARG A 333 -33.63 -33.24 17.51
CA ARG A 333 -33.95 -33.77 16.17
C ARG A 333 -32.83 -34.61 15.54
N ALA A 334 -31.61 -34.51 16.06
CA ALA A 334 -30.50 -35.39 15.69
C ALA A 334 -30.44 -36.62 16.60
N THR A 335 -29.88 -37.71 16.09
CA THR A 335 -29.64 -38.93 16.85
C THR A 335 -28.13 -39.11 17.04
N LEU A 336 -27.70 -39.16 18.30
CA LEU A 336 -26.31 -39.43 18.65
C LEU A 336 -26.07 -40.93 18.80
N PRO A 337 -24.90 -41.44 18.35
CA PRO A 337 -24.53 -42.81 18.64
C PRO A 337 -24.23 -42.99 20.13
N PRO A 338 -24.30 -44.22 20.65
CA PRO A 338 -23.95 -44.51 22.05
C PRO A 338 -22.55 -44.00 22.42
N LEU A 339 -22.37 -43.60 23.69
CA LEU A 339 -21.11 -43.05 24.19
C LEU A 339 -19.89 -43.95 23.87
N ALA A 340 -20.05 -45.28 23.95
CA ALA A 340 -19.00 -46.24 23.62
C ALA A 340 -18.50 -46.12 22.17
N GLU A 341 -19.39 -45.82 21.21
CA GLU A 341 -19.01 -45.61 19.82
C GLU A 341 -18.27 -44.27 19.65
N GLN A 342 -18.68 -43.23 20.38
CA GLN A 342 -18.01 -41.93 20.38
C GLN A 342 -16.58 -42.03 20.94
N GLN A 343 -16.41 -42.76 22.04
CA GLN A 343 -15.10 -43.04 22.66
C GLN A 343 -14.22 -43.89 21.75
N ARG A 344 -14.80 -44.88 21.06
CA ARG A 344 -14.10 -45.69 20.07
C ARG A 344 -13.59 -44.83 18.90
N TRP A 345 -14.41 -43.93 18.39
CA TRP A 345 -14.00 -42.98 17.35
C TRP A 345 -12.78 -42.14 17.78
N GLU A 346 -12.77 -41.65 19.02
CA GLU A 346 -11.63 -40.88 19.52
C GLU A 346 -10.36 -41.74 19.61
N LYS A 347 -10.47 -42.97 20.13
CA LYS A 347 -9.35 -43.92 20.22
C LYS A 347 -8.79 -44.26 18.84
N ASP A 348 -9.66 -44.59 17.88
CA ASP A 348 -9.27 -44.93 16.51
C ASP A 348 -8.61 -43.74 15.80
N ARG A 349 -9.12 -42.53 16.04
CA ARG A 349 -8.53 -41.30 15.49
C ARG A 349 -7.20 -40.96 16.14
N ILE A 350 -7.02 -41.16 17.45
CA ILE A 350 -5.72 -41.02 18.12
C ILE A 350 -4.70 -41.99 17.51
N ALA A 351 -5.09 -43.25 17.28
CA ALA A 351 -4.23 -44.23 16.63
C ALA A 351 -3.84 -43.81 15.19
N LYS A 352 -4.79 -43.22 14.43
CA LYS A 352 -4.56 -42.79 13.03
C LYS A 352 -3.77 -41.47 12.90
N LYS A 353 -4.04 -40.47 13.75
CA LYS A 353 -3.59 -39.08 13.56
C LYS A 353 -2.71 -38.55 14.71
N GLY A 354 -2.51 -39.36 15.75
CA GLY A 354 -1.81 -38.97 16.97
C GLY A 354 -2.67 -38.12 17.91
N ASP A 355 -2.22 -38.04 19.16
CA ASP A 355 -2.89 -37.33 20.24
C ASP A 355 -2.35 -35.90 20.41
N GLY A 356 -2.54 -35.07 19.38
CA GLY A 356 -2.04 -33.69 19.35
C GLY A 356 -2.74 -32.84 18.28
N PRO A 357 -2.11 -31.77 17.77
CA PRO A 357 -2.70 -30.92 16.72
C PRO A 357 -3.09 -31.68 15.44
N GLY A 358 -2.42 -32.80 15.14
CA GLY A 358 -2.79 -33.68 14.02
C GLY A 358 -4.18 -34.29 14.15
N PHE A 359 -4.66 -34.52 15.38
CA PHE A 359 -5.98 -35.09 15.68
C PHE A 359 -7.13 -34.25 15.08
N THR A 360 -7.00 -32.93 15.13
CA THR A 360 -8.05 -31.99 14.72
C THR A 360 -8.07 -31.74 13.21
N LEU A 361 -7.06 -32.22 12.46
CA LEU A 361 -7.01 -32.08 11.01
C LEU A 361 -7.98 -33.05 10.34
N ILE A 362 -8.89 -32.51 9.53
CA ILE A 362 -9.80 -33.32 8.71
C ILE A 362 -9.06 -33.91 7.51
N PHE A 363 -8.12 -33.15 6.90
CA PHE A 363 -7.40 -33.58 5.70
C PHE A 363 -6.69 -34.93 5.88
N PRO A 364 -6.72 -35.81 4.85
CA PRO A 364 -7.41 -35.64 3.55
C PRO A 364 -8.87 -36.11 3.57
N ASP A 365 -9.39 -36.54 4.72
CA ASP A 365 -10.64 -37.28 4.90
C ASP A 365 -11.89 -36.36 4.90
N PHE A 366 -11.96 -35.36 4.00
CA PHE A 366 -13.05 -34.37 3.98
C PHE A 366 -14.42 -35.00 3.70
N GLU A 367 -14.53 -35.80 2.65
CA GLU A 367 -15.79 -36.42 2.25
C GLU A 367 -16.39 -37.26 3.39
N GLU A 368 -15.58 -38.15 3.98
CA GLU A 368 -15.97 -38.97 5.13
C GLU A 368 -16.49 -38.11 6.29
N TYR A 369 -15.80 -37.02 6.61
CA TYR A 369 -16.20 -36.10 7.68
C TYR A 369 -17.53 -35.40 7.38
N PHE A 370 -17.65 -34.79 6.20
CA PHE A 370 -18.87 -34.07 5.79
C PHE A 370 -20.08 -34.99 5.75
N GLU A 371 -19.95 -36.18 5.18
CA GLU A 371 -21.05 -37.16 5.11
C GLU A 371 -21.40 -37.74 6.48
N THR A 372 -20.41 -37.95 7.35
CA THR A 372 -20.68 -38.41 8.72
C THR A 372 -21.45 -37.36 9.52
N VAL A 373 -21.02 -36.11 9.49
CA VAL A 373 -21.71 -35.01 10.18
C VAL A 373 -23.10 -34.79 9.59
N ARG A 374 -23.25 -34.87 8.27
CA ARG A 374 -24.55 -34.79 7.58
C ARG A 374 -25.49 -35.91 8.02
N ARG A 375 -25.00 -37.15 8.08
CA ARG A 375 -25.79 -38.31 8.54
C ARG A 375 -26.22 -38.18 10.00
N LEU A 376 -25.31 -37.75 10.88
CA LEU A 376 -25.63 -37.48 12.30
C LEU A 376 -26.68 -36.38 12.44
N ALA A 377 -26.60 -35.33 11.62
CA ALA A 377 -27.55 -34.24 11.64
C ALA A 377 -28.91 -34.65 11.05
N GLY A 378 -28.96 -35.60 10.11
CA GLY A 378 -30.17 -36.04 9.44
C GLY A 378 -30.77 -34.99 8.49
N GLU A 379 -31.99 -35.23 8.03
CA GLU A 379 -32.75 -34.29 7.18
C GLU A 379 -33.67 -33.40 8.03
N PRO A 380 -33.96 -32.16 7.60
CA PRO A 380 -34.93 -31.31 8.29
C PRO A 380 -36.32 -31.96 8.25
N LYS A 381 -37.08 -31.80 9.34
CA LYS A 381 -38.46 -32.29 9.47
C LYS A 381 -39.42 -31.12 9.55
N ASP A 382 -40.62 -31.28 9.00
CA ASP A 382 -41.73 -30.30 9.08
C ASP A 382 -41.37 -28.89 8.61
N GLY A 383 -40.49 -28.78 7.62
CA GLY A 383 -40.01 -27.49 7.09
C GLY A 383 -39.15 -26.68 8.07
N LYS A 384 -38.67 -27.29 9.16
CA LYS A 384 -37.81 -26.66 10.17
C LYS A 384 -36.38 -27.19 10.08
N GLY A 385 -35.42 -26.29 10.23
CA GLY A 385 -34.00 -26.60 10.18
C GLY A 385 -33.39 -26.51 8.78
N ARG A 386 -32.08 -26.24 8.75
CA ARG A 386 -31.32 -26.06 7.50
C ARG A 386 -30.96 -27.40 6.87
N ARG A 387 -31.25 -27.61 5.58
CA ARG A 387 -30.77 -28.80 4.87
C ARG A 387 -29.27 -28.70 4.57
N LEU A 388 -28.52 -29.76 4.85
CA LEU A 388 -27.12 -29.87 4.47
C LEU A 388 -27.02 -30.58 3.12
N PRO A 389 -26.37 -29.98 2.10
CA PRO A 389 -26.15 -30.68 0.84
C PRO A 389 -25.14 -31.84 1.03
N PRO A 390 -25.10 -32.82 0.11
CA PRO A 390 -24.00 -33.77 0.04
C PRO A 390 -22.64 -33.06 -0.19
N PHE A 391 -21.55 -33.71 0.19
CA PHE A 391 -20.20 -33.23 -0.10
C PHE A 391 -19.98 -33.11 -1.61
N ASP A 392 -19.48 -31.95 -2.04
CA ASP A 392 -19.08 -31.72 -3.42
C ASP A 392 -17.54 -31.71 -3.51
N LYS A 393 -17.00 -32.68 -4.25
CA LYS A 393 -15.57 -32.85 -4.48
C LYS A 393 -14.92 -31.58 -5.07
N LYS A 394 -15.68 -30.77 -5.82
CA LYS A 394 -15.21 -29.50 -6.37
C LYS A 394 -14.73 -28.53 -5.29
N TRP A 395 -15.28 -28.58 -4.08
CA TRP A 395 -14.82 -27.73 -2.96
C TRP A 395 -13.37 -28.02 -2.61
N PHE A 396 -13.01 -29.31 -2.54
CA PHE A 396 -11.64 -29.74 -2.28
C PHE A 396 -10.72 -29.40 -3.46
N GLU A 397 -11.17 -29.62 -4.68
CA GLU A 397 -10.39 -29.30 -5.90
C GLU A 397 -10.07 -27.81 -6.00
N VAL A 398 -11.06 -26.93 -5.77
CA VAL A 398 -10.87 -25.48 -5.75
C VAL A 398 -9.94 -25.05 -4.61
N PHE A 399 -10.09 -25.66 -3.43
CA PHE A 399 -9.19 -25.41 -2.30
C PHE A 399 -7.74 -25.77 -2.64
N MET A 400 -7.49 -26.95 -3.21
CA MET A 400 -6.14 -27.37 -3.59
C MET A 400 -5.58 -26.53 -4.76
N ALA A 401 -6.39 -26.21 -5.76
CA ALA A 401 -6.00 -25.34 -6.87
C ALA A 401 -5.52 -23.96 -6.39
N GLY A 402 -6.15 -23.39 -5.37
CA GLY A 402 -5.69 -22.16 -4.73
C GLY A 402 -4.27 -22.30 -4.14
N HIS A 403 -4.00 -23.39 -3.43
CA HIS A 403 -2.67 -23.64 -2.85
C HIS A 403 -1.61 -23.84 -3.95
N GLU A 404 -1.92 -24.58 -5.01
CA GLU A 404 -1.02 -24.75 -6.16
C GLU A 404 -0.72 -23.44 -6.87
N ARG A 405 -1.73 -22.58 -7.06
CA ARG A 405 -1.54 -21.24 -7.64
C ARG A 405 -0.58 -20.39 -6.82
N ARG A 406 -0.65 -20.47 -5.48
CA ARG A 406 0.28 -19.78 -4.59
C ARG A 406 1.70 -20.35 -4.66
N LYS A 407 1.85 -21.68 -4.63
CA LYS A 407 3.15 -22.36 -4.75
C LYS A 407 3.81 -22.08 -6.10
N LYS A 408 3.05 -22.03 -7.18
CA LYS A 408 3.53 -21.65 -8.52
C LYS A 408 4.15 -20.26 -8.50
N TRP A 409 3.44 -19.27 -7.94
CA TRP A 409 3.95 -17.91 -7.83
C TRP A 409 5.27 -17.84 -7.02
N TRP A 410 5.36 -18.53 -5.88
CA TRP A 410 6.61 -18.60 -5.11
C TRP A 410 7.76 -19.22 -5.92
N ARG A 411 7.51 -20.30 -6.67
CA ARG A 411 8.55 -20.91 -7.53
C ARG A 411 9.08 -19.90 -8.56
N GLU A 412 8.18 -19.19 -9.24
CA GLU A 412 8.53 -18.21 -10.27
C GLU A 412 9.30 -17.01 -9.70
N GLU A 413 8.94 -16.53 -8.51
CA GLU A 413 9.65 -15.43 -7.86
C GLU A 413 11.00 -15.87 -7.26
N ASN A 414 11.08 -17.07 -6.68
CA ASN A 414 12.36 -17.64 -6.24
C ASN A 414 13.35 -17.74 -7.39
N GLU A 415 12.89 -18.19 -8.57
CA GLU A 415 13.74 -18.29 -9.75
C GLU A 415 14.19 -16.92 -10.25
N ARG A 416 13.26 -15.95 -10.35
CA ARG A 416 13.60 -14.56 -10.68
C ARG A 416 14.62 -13.96 -9.73
N ALA A 417 14.54 -14.27 -8.44
CA ALA A 417 15.50 -13.78 -7.45
C ALA A 417 16.88 -14.44 -7.59
N ARG A 418 16.96 -15.75 -7.89
CA ARG A 418 18.25 -16.43 -8.15
C ARG A 418 18.94 -15.85 -9.38
N LEU A 419 18.19 -15.60 -10.45
CA LEU A 419 18.73 -14.97 -11.65
C LEU A 419 19.31 -13.59 -11.34
N LYS A 420 18.65 -12.79 -10.49
CA LYS A 420 19.16 -11.50 -10.01
C LYS A 420 20.41 -11.61 -9.13
N GLU A 421 20.52 -12.62 -8.26
CA GLU A 421 21.73 -12.83 -7.46
C GLU A 421 22.93 -13.23 -8.32
N VAL A 422 22.70 -14.09 -9.32
CA VAL A 422 23.74 -14.42 -10.32
C VAL A 422 24.17 -13.18 -11.09
N GLU A 423 23.22 -12.29 -11.42
CA GLU A 423 23.51 -11.00 -12.07
C GLU A 423 24.24 -10.00 -11.15
N ALA A 424 23.91 -9.96 -9.86
CA ALA A 424 24.50 -9.05 -8.88
C ALA A 424 25.85 -9.51 -8.29
N ALA A 425 26.12 -10.83 -8.28
CA ALA A 425 27.40 -11.42 -7.87
C ALA A 425 28.49 -11.29 -8.94
N ARG A 426 28.15 -10.79 -10.14
CA ARG A 426 29.12 -10.37 -11.14
C ARG A 426 29.92 -9.18 -10.62
N PRO A 427 31.27 -9.22 -10.66
CA PRO A 427 32.08 -8.08 -10.21
C PRO A 427 31.66 -6.82 -10.98
N ARG A 428 31.35 -5.75 -10.23
CA ARG A 428 31.07 -4.42 -10.79
C ARG A 428 32.32 -3.87 -11.46
N LEU A 429 32.56 -4.26 -12.71
CA LEU A 429 33.35 -3.49 -13.65
C LEU A 429 32.46 -2.40 -14.25
N ILE A 430 32.08 -1.40 -13.44
CA ILE A 430 31.64 -0.12 -14.00
C ILE A 430 32.92 0.68 -14.29
N SER A 431 33.63 0.27 -15.35
CA SER A 431 34.70 1.06 -15.97
C SER A 431 34.97 0.70 -17.45
N SER A 432 34.13 -0.11 -18.11
CA SER A 432 34.41 -0.48 -19.51
C SER A 432 33.20 -0.79 -20.40
N LEU A 433 32.05 -0.13 -20.21
CA LEU A 433 30.98 -0.21 -21.21
C LEU A 433 31.20 0.81 -22.34
N GLY A 434 31.90 0.33 -23.37
CA GLY A 434 31.75 0.74 -24.77
C GLY A 434 32.48 2.01 -25.21
N LYS A 435 33.69 1.86 -25.77
CA LYS A 435 34.31 2.92 -26.60
C LYS A 435 33.73 2.87 -28.02
N ALA A 436 33.27 4.03 -28.49
CA ALA A 436 32.88 4.39 -29.86
C ALA A 436 31.57 3.79 -30.42
N ILE A 437 30.54 4.65 -30.52
CA ILE A 437 29.29 4.43 -31.27
C ILE A 437 29.38 5.18 -32.61
N PHE A 438 28.97 4.60 -33.75
CA PHE A 438 29.03 5.25 -35.08
C PHE A 438 27.61 5.56 -35.64
N PHE A 439 27.32 6.77 -36.13
CA PHE A 439 26.02 7.17 -36.71
C PHE A 439 26.09 7.47 -38.21
N SER A 440 25.04 7.23 -39.01
CA SER A 440 24.86 7.74 -40.38
C SER A 440 23.46 8.36 -40.50
N ASP A 441 23.36 9.60 -41.02
CA ASP A 441 22.11 10.37 -41.07
C ASP A 441 21.01 9.72 -41.94
N ARG A 442 20.09 8.98 -41.31
CA ARG A 442 18.62 9.13 -41.36
C ARG A 442 17.96 7.94 -40.64
N GLN A 443 17.51 8.21 -39.42
CA GLN A 443 16.31 7.63 -38.78
C GLN A 443 16.35 6.19 -38.16
N ALA A 444 15.93 6.13 -36.88
CA ALA A 444 16.17 5.17 -35.75
C ALA A 444 15.34 3.84 -35.74
N PRO A 445 15.37 2.92 -34.71
CA PRO A 445 16.05 2.88 -33.36
C PRO A 445 16.61 1.51 -32.79
N PHE A 446 17.42 1.50 -31.68
CA PHE A 446 17.40 0.51 -30.52
C PHE A 446 18.50 0.72 -29.41
N GLN A 447 18.12 0.61 -28.11
CA GLN A 447 18.79 0.16 -26.84
C GLN A 447 18.02 0.78 -25.63
N ILE A 448 17.70 0.17 -24.48
CA ILE A 448 18.19 -0.98 -23.70
C ILE A 448 16.98 -1.73 -23.08
N LEU A 449 16.84 -3.03 -23.36
CA LEU A 449 16.36 -4.04 -22.40
C LEU A 449 16.81 -5.42 -22.87
N LEU A 450 18.11 -5.71 -22.78
CA LEU A 450 18.63 -7.05 -23.03
C LEU A 450 19.67 -7.37 -21.96
N TRP A 451 19.19 -7.92 -20.84
CA TRP A 451 19.83 -9.13 -20.33
C TRP A 451 19.03 -10.32 -20.83
N GLN A 452 19.02 -10.49 -22.15
CA GLN A 452 18.93 -11.84 -22.68
C GLN A 452 20.26 -12.50 -22.31
N SER A 453 20.18 -13.73 -21.81
CA SER A 453 21.33 -14.59 -21.47
C SER A 453 22.24 -14.89 -22.67
N LYS A 454 21.95 -14.32 -23.85
CA LYS A 454 22.50 -14.63 -25.17
C LYS A 454 22.54 -13.37 -26.07
N MET A 455 23.71 -13.04 -26.61
CA MET A 455 23.96 -11.93 -27.55
C MET A 455 24.69 -12.46 -28.80
N ARG A 456 24.33 -11.95 -29.98
CA ARG A 456 25.00 -12.29 -31.25
C ARG A 456 25.82 -11.11 -31.74
N LEU A 457 27.07 -11.32 -32.10
CA LEU A 457 27.98 -10.30 -32.63
C LEU A 457 28.64 -10.78 -33.92
N ILE A 458 29.00 -9.86 -34.79
CA ILE A 458 29.70 -10.12 -36.04
C ILE A 458 31.19 -9.88 -35.81
N ASN A 459 32.02 -10.87 -36.05
CA ASN A 459 33.47 -10.76 -35.93
C ASN A 459 34.02 -9.87 -37.05
N THR A 460 34.79 -8.85 -36.70
CA THR A 460 35.27 -7.84 -37.67
C THR A 460 36.29 -8.38 -38.66
N LYS A 461 36.99 -9.47 -38.32
CA LYS A 461 38.00 -10.11 -39.19
C LYS A 461 37.39 -11.15 -40.12
N THR A 462 36.44 -11.95 -39.63
CA THR A 462 35.89 -13.08 -40.38
C THR A 462 34.54 -12.77 -41.03
N GLY A 463 33.84 -11.73 -40.55
CA GLY A 463 32.47 -11.40 -40.93
C GLY A 463 31.43 -12.42 -40.44
N ALA A 464 31.83 -13.39 -39.61
CA ALA A 464 30.97 -14.45 -39.09
C ALA A 464 30.12 -13.94 -37.92
N LEU A 465 28.89 -14.45 -37.82
CA LEU A 465 28.00 -14.19 -36.69
C LEU A 465 28.28 -15.21 -35.59
N GLU A 466 28.71 -14.73 -34.43
CA GLU A 466 29.13 -15.51 -33.28
C GLU A 466 28.19 -15.23 -32.08
N GLU A 467 27.96 -16.26 -31.27
CA GLU A 467 27.04 -16.23 -30.12
C GLU A 467 27.82 -16.16 -28.81
N PHE A 468 27.49 -15.19 -27.97
CA PHE A 468 28.11 -14.92 -26.68
C PHE A 468 27.04 -14.97 -25.57
N LEU A 469 27.39 -15.53 -24.42
CA LEU A 469 26.50 -15.68 -23.27
C LEU A 469 27.07 -14.89 -22.10
N GLY A 470 26.28 -14.02 -21.47
CA GLY A 470 26.67 -13.46 -20.19
C GLY A 470 27.91 -12.54 -20.20
N GLU A 471 28.95 -12.87 -19.44
CA GLU A 471 30.18 -12.02 -19.28
C GLU A 471 31.17 -12.21 -20.42
N ASP A 472 30.99 -13.21 -21.28
CA ASP A 472 31.88 -13.51 -22.40
C ASP A 472 31.63 -12.59 -23.61
N ILE A 473 30.83 -11.54 -23.45
CA ILE A 473 30.53 -10.59 -24.51
C ILE A 473 31.75 -9.66 -24.69
N PRO A 474 32.50 -9.78 -25.79
CA PRO A 474 33.70 -8.97 -26.04
C PRO A 474 33.33 -7.51 -26.31
N GLU A 475 34.29 -6.59 -26.23
CA GLU A 475 34.07 -5.20 -26.66
C GLU A 475 33.62 -5.17 -28.14
N TYR A 476 32.51 -4.47 -28.39
CA TYR A 476 31.87 -4.46 -29.71
C TYR A 476 31.40 -3.06 -30.11
N ALA A 477 31.49 -2.77 -31.40
CA ALA A 477 31.00 -1.52 -31.98
C ALA A 477 29.56 -1.73 -32.46
N ILE A 478 28.68 -0.79 -32.16
CA ILE A 478 27.28 -0.90 -32.53
C ILE A 478 27.05 -0.15 -33.84
N LEU A 479 26.42 -0.84 -34.80
CA LEU A 479 25.83 -0.20 -35.95
C LEU A 479 24.35 0.08 -35.69
N SER A 480 24.02 1.33 -35.38
CA SER A 480 22.63 1.76 -35.28
C SER A 480 22.10 2.13 -36.70
N HIS A 481 21.05 1.45 -37.18
CA HIS A 481 20.73 1.30 -38.62
C HIS A 481 19.98 2.46 -39.33
N THR A 482 20.25 2.56 -40.65
CA THR A 482 19.42 3.07 -41.79
C THR A 482 18.86 1.90 -42.64
N TRP A 483 17.56 1.68 -42.78
CA TRP A 483 17.03 0.55 -43.58
C TRP A 483 16.98 0.84 -45.08
N GLY A 484 17.31 -0.15 -45.91
CA GLY A 484 17.16 -0.12 -47.38
C GLY A 484 16.68 -1.46 -47.96
N GLU A 485 16.39 -1.51 -49.27
CA GLU A 485 16.02 -2.77 -49.93
C GLU A 485 17.18 -3.79 -49.90
N GLY A 486 16.91 -4.99 -49.39
CA GLY A 486 17.87 -6.10 -49.38
C GLY A 486 18.83 -6.15 -48.20
N GLU A 487 18.41 -5.70 -47.01
CA GLU A 487 19.14 -5.88 -45.73
C GLU A 487 19.38 -7.36 -45.40
N VAL A 488 20.46 -7.63 -44.66
CA VAL A 488 20.85 -8.97 -44.23
C VAL A 488 20.11 -9.35 -42.96
N THR A 489 19.41 -10.48 -42.96
CA THR A 489 18.70 -11.00 -41.78
C THR A 489 19.48 -12.07 -41.03
N TYR A 490 19.06 -12.39 -39.80
CA TYR A 490 19.62 -13.53 -39.06
C TYR A 490 19.46 -14.83 -39.85
N GLN A 491 18.33 -14.99 -40.54
CA GLN A 491 18.06 -16.16 -41.37
C GLN A 491 18.97 -16.20 -42.62
N ASP A 492 19.40 -15.05 -43.15
CA ASP A 492 20.40 -15.02 -44.23
C ASP A 492 21.79 -15.45 -43.73
N TYR A 493 22.14 -15.16 -42.48
CA TYR A 493 23.34 -15.69 -41.84
C TYR A 493 23.24 -17.21 -41.64
N GLN A 494 22.12 -17.71 -41.11
CA GLN A 494 21.89 -19.16 -40.91
C GLN A 494 21.94 -19.96 -42.21
N LYS A 495 21.46 -19.38 -43.32
CA LYS A 495 21.46 -20.02 -44.65
C LYS A 495 22.76 -19.80 -45.44
N GLY A 496 23.72 -19.06 -44.91
CA GLY A 496 24.95 -18.70 -45.64
C GLY A 496 24.74 -17.72 -46.81
N LEU A 497 23.56 -17.11 -46.92
CA LEU A 497 23.17 -16.20 -48.02
C LEU A 497 23.52 -14.74 -47.75
N HIS A 498 23.97 -14.39 -46.54
CA HIS A 498 24.27 -13.02 -46.10
C HIS A 498 25.13 -12.23 -47.10
N LYS A 499 26.20 -12.82 -47.66
CA LYS A 499 27.11 -12.15 -48.63
C LYS A 499 26.46 -11.81 -49.98
N THR A 500 25.32 -12.42 -50.31
CA THR A 500 24.61 -12.20 -51.59
C THR A 500 23.59 -11.05 -51.52
N ARG A 501 23.31 -10.55 -50.31
CA ARG A 501 22.34 -9.47 -50.08
C ARG A 501 22.98 -8.11 -50.29
N LYS A 502 22.24 -7.18 -50.92
CA LYS A 502 22.71 -5.81 -51.19
C LYS A 502 23.12 -5.06 -49.91
N GLY A 503 22.46 -5.35 -48.78
CA GLY A 503 22.75 -4.77 -47.46
C GLY A 503 24.06 -5.23 -46.80
N TYR A 504 24.70 -6.30 -47.29
CA TYR A 504 25.94 -6.82 -46.68
C TYR A 504 27.11 -5.83 -46.76
N ARG A 505 27.15 -4.98 -47.79
CA ARG A 505 28.16 -3.92 -47.94
C ARG A 505 28.23 -3.00 -46.72
N LYS A 506 27.11 -2.79 -46.04
CA LYS A 506 26.99 -1.95 -44.85
C LYS A 506 27.59 -2.61 -43.62
N ILE A 507 27.33 -3.90 -43.43
CA ILE A 507 27.94 -4.72 -42.39
C ILE A 507 29.46 -4.73 -42.59
N GLN A 508 29.91 -4.95 -43.82
CA GLN A 508 31.34 -4.95 -44.15
C GLN A 508 32.01 -3.62 -43.78
N LYS A 509 31.46 -2.48 -44.20
CA LYS A 509 32.00 -1.16 -43.84
C LYS A 509 32.04 -0.92 -42.32
N THR A 510 31.06 -1.42 -41.60
CA THR A 510 31.02 -1.31 -40.13
C THR A 510 32.13 -2.13 -39.51
N CYS A 511 32.33 -3.37 -39.98
CA CYS A 511 33.43 -4.21 -39.56
C CYS A 511 34.79 -3.58 -39.87
N ASP A 512 34.95 -2.96 -41.04
CA ASP A 512 36.18 -2.27 -41.44
C ASP A 512 36.49 -1.09 -40.49
N ILE A 513 35.50 -0.24 -40.21
CA ILE A 513 35.64 0.90 -39.29
C ILE A 513 35.88 0.45 -37.84
N ALA A 514 35.20 -0.60 -37.38
CA ALA A 514 35.41 -1.18 -36.06
C ALA A 514 36.81 -1.78 -35.94
N ALA A 515 37.30 -2.45 -36.99
CA ALA A 515 38.65 -2.99 -37.04
C ALA A 515 39.72 -1.89 -37.01
N GLU A 516 39.52 -0.77 -37.72
CA GLU A 516 40.39 0.43 -37.63
C GLU A 516 40.43 1.01 -36.21
N ALA A 517 39.31 0.96 -35.48
CA ALA A 517 39.21 1.36 -34.08
C ALA A 517 39.73 0.30 -33.08
N LYS A 518 40.31 -0.82 -33.57
CA LYS A 518 40.78 -1.97 -32.78
C LYS A 518 39.66 -2.70 -32.02
N ILE A 519 38.43 -2.62 -32.49
CA ILE A 519 37.27 -3.32 -31.93
C ILE A 519 37.04 -4.61 -32.73
N GLY A 520 37.04 -5.75 -32.03
CA GLY A 520 37.02 -7.07 -32.66
C GLY A 520 35.63 -7.55 -33.14
N TYR A 521 34.56 -6.88 -32.68
CA TYR A 521 33.20 -7.33 -32.92
C TYR A 521 32.26 -6.17 -33.23
N THR A 522 31.22 -6.41 -34.01
CA THR A 522 30.15 -5.44 -34.28
C THR A 522 28.78 -6.03 -33.97
N TRP A 523 27.85 -5.19 -33.53
CA TRP A 523 26.45 -5.59 -33.35
C TRP A 523 25.57 -4.87 -34.37
N VAL A 524 24.67 -5.64 -34.99
CA VAL A 524 23.82 -5.20 -36.10
C VAL A 524 22.40 -5.74 -35.90
N ASP A 525 21.43 -4.87 -35.64
CA ASP A 525 20.04 -5.22 -35.28
C ASP A 525 19.33 -6.12 -36.31
N THR A 526 19.61 -5.94 -37.60
CA THR A 526 18.97 -6.68 -38.70
C THR A 526 19.27 -8.17 -38.68
N CYS A 527 20.45 -8.57 -38.20
CA CYS A 527 20.96 -9.94 -38.29
C CYS A 527 21.48 -10.54 -36.99
N CYS A 528 21.64 -9.76 -35.92
CA CYS A 528 21.96 -10.27 -34.59
C CYS A 528 20.71 -10.73 -33.79
N ILE A 529 19.49 -10.51 -34.31
CA ILE A 529 18.20 -10.80 -33.64
C ILE A 529 17.36 -11.81 -34.44
N ASP A 530 16.66 -12.75 -33.77
CA ASP A 530 15.82 -13.76 -34.45
C ASP A 530 14.34 -13.36 -34.52
N LYS A 531 13.96 -12.86 -35.69
CA LYS A 531 12.61 -12.36 -36.00
C LYS A 531 11.48 -13.43 -36.00
N LYS A 532 11.72 -14.69 -35.66
CA LYS A 532 10.67 -15.74 -35.55
C LYS A 532 10.09 -15.91 -34.13
N SER A 533 10.71 -15.33 -33.11
CA SER A 533 10.17 -15.30 -31.75
C SER A 533 9.07 -14.23 -31.63
N SER A 534 7.85 -14.58 -31.21
CA SER A 534 6.74 -13.61 -31.07
C SER A 534 7.00 -12.52 -30.02
N ALA A 535 7.90 -12.79 -29.06
CA ALA A 535 8.39 -11.83 -28.07
C ALA A 535 9.43 -10.85 -28.69
N GLU A 536 10.30 -11.31 -29.60
CA GLU A 536 11.28 -10.45 -30.28
C GLU A 536 10.68 -9.72 -31.52
N LEU A 537 9.66 -10.30 -32.14
CA LEU A 537 9.02 -9.82 -33.37
C LEU A 537 8.08 -8.62 -33.14
N SER A 538 7.39 -8.58 -32.01
CA SER A 538 6.49 -7.45 -31.65
C SER A 538 7.27 -6.16 -31.36
N GLU A 539 8.56 -6.28 -31.02
CA GLU A 539 9.47 -5.17 -30.71
C GLU A 539 10.13 -4.61 -31.98
N ALA A 540 10.34 -5.42 -33.02
CA ALA A 540 10.99 -5.00 -34.27
C ALA A 540 10.09 -4.20 -35.22
N ILE A 541 8.76 -4.41 -35.19
CA ILE A 541 7.83 -3.88 -36.21
C ILE A 541 7.49 -2.38 -36.00
N ASN A 542 7.69 -1.81 -34.82
CA ASN A 542 7.21 -0.45 -34.48
C ASN A 542 8.26 0.67 -34.63
N SER A 543 9.34 0.40 -35.39
CA SER A 543 10.58 1.17 -35.40
C SER A 543 10.66 2.06 -36.66
N MET A 544 10.16 3.29 -36.58
CA MET A 544 10.42 4.31 -37.62
C MET A 544 10.58 5.73 -37.02
N TYR A 545 11.68 6.38 -37.39
CA TYR A 545 11.89 7.85 -37.50
C TYR A 545 12.36 8.67 -36.26
N ARG A 546 13.48 9.43 -36.44
CA ARG A 546 14.04 10.55 -35.63
C ARG A 546 14.85 10.25 -34.33
N TRP A 547 16.14 9.92 -34.44
CA TRP A 547 17.04 9.60 -33.30
C TRP A 547 17.14 10.72 -32.25
N PHE A 548 17.34 11.98 -32.64
CA PHE A 548 17.42 13.10 -31.70
C PHE A 548 16.11 13.42 -30.97
N THR A 549 14.96 12.94 -31.47
CA THR A 549 13.65 13.20 -30.87
C THR A 549 13.04 11.93 -30.26
N ARG A 550 13.83 10.90 -29.94
CA ARG A 550 13.36 9.69 -29.24
C ARG A 550 13.75 9.77 -27.76
N GLY A 551 12.87 9.32 -26.87
CA GLY A 551 13.11 9.40 -25.41
C GLY A 551 14.41 8.72 -24.97
N TRP A 552 14.57 7.43 -25.33
CA TRP A 552 15.68 6.58 -24.88
C TRP A 552 17.08 6.98 -25.38
N THR A 553 17.15 7.67 -26.52
CA THR A 553 18.42 8.09 -27.14
C THR A 553 19.11 9.23 -26.37
N LEU A 554 18.50 9.72 -25.27
CA LEU A 554 19.07 10.74 -24.40
C LEU A 554 20.26 10.18 -23.64
N GLN A 555 20.04 9.04 -23.00
CA GLN A 555 21.08 8.35 -22.27
C GLN A 555 22.12 7.73 -23.22
N GLU A 556 21.70 7.27 -24.41
CA GLU A 556 22.60 6.79 -25.47
C GLU A 556 23.58 7.87 -25.97
N LEU A 557 23.23 9.16 -25.85
CA LEU A 557 24.12 10.27 -26.20
C LEU A 557 24.99 10.72 -25.02
N ILE A 558 24.42 10.77 -23.82
CA ILE A 558 25.09 11.31 -22.62
C ILE A 558 26.08 10.30 -22.03
N ALA A 559 25.68 9.03 -21.88
CA ALA A 559 26.43 8.04 -21.13
C ALA A 559 27.77 7.61 -21.76
N PRO A 560 27.91 7.41 -23.09
CA PRO A 560 29.16 6.93 -23.68
C PRO A 560 30.20 8.05 -23.78
N GLU A 561 31.46 7.78 -23.41
CA GLU A 561 32.55 8.77 -23.52
C GLU A 561 32.83 9.17 -24.97
N THR A 562 32.75 8.22 -25.91
CA THR A 562 33.04 8.43 -27.33
C THR A 562 31.86 8.01 -28.20
N VAL A 563 31.35 8.96 -28.97
CA VAL A 563 30.38 8.73 -30.06
C VAL A 563 30.95 9.40 -31.30
N LEU A 564 30.89 8.77 -32.47
CA LEU A 564 31.33 9.30 -33.75
C LEU A 564 30.13 9.37 -34.71
N PHE A 565 29.99 10.51 -35.37
CA PHE A 565 28.90 10.79 -36.29
C PHE A 565 29.40 10.73 -37.73
N PHE A 566 28.57 10.18 -38.61
CA PHE A 566 28.69 10.19 -40.07
C PHE A 566 27.36 10.68 -40.69
N ASP A 567 27.43 11.13 -41.94
CA ASP A 567 26.25 11.47 -42.72
C ASP A 567 25.68 10.26 -43.48
N ALA A 568 24.60 10.48 -44.24
CA ALA A 568 23.93 9.47 -45.07
C ALA A 568 24.84 8.78 -46.11
N ARG A 569 25.99 9.40 -46.44
CA ARG A 569 26.97 8.92 -47.41
C ARG A 569 28.16 8.23 -46.74
N TRP A 570 28.11 8.03 -45.41
CA TRP A 570 29.20 7.50 -44.58
C TRP A 570 30.42 8.43 -44.51
N ASN A 571 30.26 9.74 -44.71
CA ASN A 571 31.34 10.69 -44.45
C ASN A 571 31.39 11.02 -42.96
N LYS A 572 32.58 10.94 -42.37
CA LYS A 572 32.82 11.27 -40.96
C LYS A 572 32.48 12.75 -40.71
N ARG A 573 31.54 13.01 -39.80
CA ARG A 573 31.15 14.35 -39.32
C ARG A 573 31.95 14.78 -38.10
N GLY A 574 32.35 13.84 -37.24
CA GLY A 574 33.18 14.10 -36.07
C GLY A 574 32.73 13.35 -34.82
N TYR A 575 33.53 13.40 -33.76
CA TYR A 575 33.22 12.83 -32.44
C TYR A 575 32.27 13.74 -31.65
N LYS A 576 31.50 13.16 -30.71
CA LYS A 576 30.62 13.84 -29.74
C LYS A 576 31.27 15.09 -29.16
N THR A 577 32.51 14.94 -28.72
CA THR A 577 33.34 15.99 -28.14
C THR A 577 33.73 17.07 -29.15
N SER A 578 34.07 16.68 -30.39
CA SER A 578 34.46 17.61 -31.46
C SER A 578 33.30 18.40 -32.06
N ILE A 579 32.08 17.82 -32.11
CA ILE A 579 30.87 18.48 -32.63
C ILE A 579 29.88 18.88 -31.53
N ALA A 580 30.34 18.94 -30.27
CA ALA A 580 29.51 19.20 -29.09
C ALA A 580 28.69 20.49 -29.20
N ALA A 581 29.22 21.54 -29.85
CA ALA A 581 28.51 22.81 -30.05
C ALA A 581 27.30 22.66 -31.00
N GLU A 582 27.45 21.90 -32.08
CA GLU A 582 26.36 21.60 -33.02
C GLU A 582 25.31 20.71 -32.35
N LEU A 583 25.76 19.67 -31.63
CA LEU A 583 24.88 18.78 -30.88
C LEU A 583 24.11 19.50 -29.78
N SER A 584 24.76 20.40 -29.04
CA SER A 584 24.13 21.22 -28.01
C SER A 584 23.03 22.11 -28.60
N THR A 585 23.26 22.68 -29.79
CA THR A 585 22.26 23.47 -30.51
C THR A 585 21.00 22.66 -30.82
N ILE A 586 21.17 21.39 -31.20
CA ILE A 586 20.09 20.47 -31.59
C ILE A 586 19.36 19.90 -30.37
N THR A 587 20.09 19.39 -29.38
CA THR A 587 19.53 18.61 -28.26
C THR A 587 19.23 19.44 -27.02
N LYS A 588 19.76 20.66 -26.95
CA LYS A 588 19.74 21.53 -25.77
C LYS A 588 20.47 20.95 -24.56
N ILE A 589 21.28 19.91 -24.76
CA ILE A 589 22.21 19.38 -23.76
C ILE A 589 23.44 20.27 -23.73
N ASP A 590 23.94 20.60 -22.54
CA ASP A 590 25.12 21.46 -22.39
C ASP A 590 26.36 20.88 -23.09
N ALA A 591 27.12 21.73 -23.78
CA ALA A 591 28.29 21.31 -24.53
C ALA A 591 29.42 20.77 -23.65
N ALA A 592 29.54 21.22 -22.39
CA ALA A 592 30.50 20.67 -21.43
C ALA A 592 30.17 19.21 -21.09
N LEU A 593 28.89 18.88 -20.90
CA LEU A 593 28.45 17.50 -20.67
C LEU A 593 28.74 16.62 -21.90
N LEU A 594 28.48 17.13 -23.10
CA LEU A 594 28.78 16.41 -24.36
C LEU A 594 30.30 16.27 -24.63
N ARG A 595 31.14 17.08 -24.00
CA ARG A 595 32.61 16.95 -24.02
C ARG A 595 33.14 16.06 -22.90
N ASN A 596 32.26 15.49 -22.06
CA ASN A 596 32.60 14.76 -20.83
C ASN A 596 33.40 15.62 -19.83
N GLN A 597 33.14 16.93 -19.80
CA GLN A 597 33.77 17.89 -18.89
C GLN A 597 32.94 18.13 -17.63
N SER A 598 31.70 17.63 -17.59
CA SER A 598 30.78 17.69 -16.45
C SER A 598 29.94 16.41 -16.37
N SER A 599 29.32 16.19 -15.22
CA SER A 599 28.41 15.08 -14.91
C SER A 599 26.95 15.55 -14.96
N PRO A 600 25.98 14.66 -15.25
CA PRO A 600 24.55 15.00 -15.13
C PRO A 600 24.15 15.58 -13.77
N SER A 601 24.86 15.25 -12.69
CA SER A 601 24.62 15.80 -11.35
C SER A 601 24.94 17.28 -11.18
N ASP A 602 25.79 17.84 -12.06
CA ASP A 602 26.23 19.24 -11.99
C ASP A 602 25.16 20.23 -12.49
N PHE A 603 24.07 19.68 -13.06
CA PHE A 603 22.96 20.43 -13.63
C PHE A 603 21.70 20.26 -12.78
N CYS A 604 20.90 21.33 -12.67
CA CYS A 604 19.70 21.33 -11.86
C CYS A 604 18.64 20.41 -12.47
N ILE A 605 17.70 19.96 -11.65
CA ILE A 605 16.62 19.07 -12.09
C ILE A 605 15.86 19.64 -13.29
N ALA A 606 15.55 20.95 -13.27
CA ALA A 606 14.86 21.62 -14.38
C ALA A 606 15.61 21.46 -15.71
N GLN A 607 16.93 21.64 -15.69
CA GLN A 607 17.78 21.60 -16.87
C GLN A 607 17.90 20.18 -17.42
N ARG A 608 18.04 19.18 -16.54
CA ARG A 608 18.06 17.75 -16.93
C ARG A 608 16.75 17.31 -17.55
N LEU A 609 15.61 17.73 -16.98
CA LEU A 609 14.28 17.43 -17.55
C LEU A 609 14.07 18.11 -18.91
N SER A 610 14.68 19.30 -19.13
CA SER A 610 14.61 20.01 -20.42
C SER A 610 15.20 19.21 -21.59
N TRP A 611 16.20 18.36 -21.34
CA TRP A 611 16.86 17.54 -22.38
C TRP A 611 15.92 16.48 -22.98
N ALA A 612 14.81 16.20 -22.31
CA ALA A 612 13.76 15.31 -22.77
C ALA A 612 12.53 16.02 -23.34
N ALA A 613 12.47 17.35 -23.28
CA ALA A 613 11.28 18.12 -23.64
C ALA A 613 10.81 17.93 -25.08
N LYS A 614 11.75 17.84 -26.05
CA LYS A 614 11.44 17.62 -27.47
C LYS A 614 11.46 16.15 -27.90
N ARG A 615 11.61 15.23 -26.95
CA ARG A 615 11.70 13.80 -27.22
C ARG A 615 10.31 13.17 -27.16
N LYS A 616 10.05 12.24 -28.08
CA LYS A 616 8.83 11.47 -28.22
C LYS A 616 9.09 10.02 -27.84
N THR A 617 8.09 9.39 -27.23
CA THR A 617 8.09 7.98 -26.86
C THR A 617 6.87 7.30 -27.45
N SER A 618 6.98 6.00 -27.73
CA SER A 618 5.88 5.23 -28.32
C SER A 618 4.78 4.92 -27.30
N ARG A 619 5.15 4.71 -26.03
CA ARG A 619 4.23 4.64 -24.88
C ARG A 619 4.33 5.91 -24.06
N LEU A 620 3.23 6.35 -23.46
CA LEU A 620 3.18 7.59 -22.68
C LEU A 620 4.07 7.49 -21.42
N GLU A 621 4.04 6.34 -20.75
CA GLU A 621 4.82 6.07 -19.55
C GLU A 621 6.35 6.01 -19.79
N ASP A 622 6.78 5.69 -21.00
CA ASP A 622 8.21 5.67 -21.35
C ASP A 622 8.84 7.06 -21.29
N ALA A 623 8.05 8.14 -21.35
CA ALA A 623 8.55 9.52 -21.15
C ALA A 623 9.12 9.73 -19.73
N ALA A 624 8.72 8.89 -18.78
CA ALA A 624 9.27 8.86 -17.43
C ALA A 624 10.38 7.80 -17.30
N TYR A 625 10.16 6.61 -17.83
CA TYR A 625 11.08 5.49 -17.65
C TYR A 625 12.42 5.67 -18.36
N CYS A 626 12.42 6.39 -19.49
CA CYS A 626 13.66 6.72 -20.20
C CYS A 626 14.55 7.72 -19.44
N LEU A 627 14.11 8.22 -18.28
CA LEU A 627 14.84 9.21 -17.47
C LEU A 627 15.40 8.62 -16.17
N LEU A 628 15.09 7.37 -15.81
CA LEU A 628 15.49 6.79 -14.52
C LEU A 628 17.00 6.82 -14.29
N GLY A 629 17.77 6.34 -15.27
CA GLY A 629 19.22 6.36 -15.21
C GLY A 629 19.79 7.78 -15.23
N LEU A 630 19.11 8.73 -15.90
CA LEU A 630 19.53 10.12 -15.87
C LEU A 630 19.44 10.71 -14.46
N PHE A 631 18.46 10.30 -13.65
CA PHE A 631 18.23 10.79 -12.28
C PHE A 631 18.74 9.87 -11.15
N ASP A 632 19.40 8.76 -11.50
CA ASP A 632 19.83 7.71 -10.56
C ASP A 632 18.67 7.21 -9.66
N LEU A 633 17.51 6.96 -10.28
CA LEU A 633 16.30 6.53 -9.59
C LEU A 633 15.95 5.08 -9.91
N ASN A 634 15.41 4.38 -8.91
CA ASN A 634 14.86 3.03 -9.08
C ASN A 634 13.36 3.02 -8.76
N MET A 635 12.53 2.82 -9.79
CA MET A 635 11.08 2.70 -9.64
C MET A 635 10.53 1.57 -10.54
N PRO A 636 9.54 0.77 -10.10
CA PRO A 636 8.97 -0.29 -10.93
C PRO A 636 8.38 0.25 -12.24
N LEU A 637 8.60 -0.46 -13.35
CA LEU A 637 7.98 -0.18 -14.65
C LEU A 637 6.55 -0.74 -14.64
N LEU A 638 5.54 0.13 -14.68
CA LEU A 638 4.12 -0.19 -14.64
C LEU A 638 3.45 0.23 -15.96
N TYR A 639 3.63 -0.58 -17.00
CA TYR A 639 3.00 -0.32 -18.30
C TYR A 639 1.47 -0.31 -18.20
N GLY A 640 0.83 0.72 -18.78
CA GLY A 640 -0.59 1.01 -18.63
C GLY A 640 -0.96 2.13 -17.65
N GLU A 641 0.01 2.75 -16.94
CA GLU A 641 -0.26 3.88 -16.05
C GLU A 641 -0.33 5.26 -16.75
N GLY A 642 0.09 5.35 -18.02
CA GLY A 642 0.06 6.56 -18.83
C GLY A 642 0.83 7.73 -18.21
N GLU A 643 0.25 8.93 -18.22
CA GLU A 643 0.86 10.16 -17.68
C GLU A 643 1.18 10.08 -16.17
N LYS A 644 0.59 9.14 -15.44
CA LYS A 644 0.89 8.92 -14.01
C LYS A 644 2.34 8.49 -13.78
N ALA A 645 2.99 7.89 -14.77
CA ALA A 645 4.41 7.50 -14.70
C ALA A 645 5.31 8.72 -14.48
N PHE A 646 5.07 9.82 -15.21
CA PHE A 646 5.87 11.04 -15.10
C PHE A 646 5.60 11.79 -13.80
N ARG A 647 4.37 11.74 -13.30
CA ARG A 647 4.04 12.22 -11.95
C ARG A 647 4.80 11.43 -10.89
N ARG A 648 4.87 10.11 -11.02
CA ARG A 648 5.61 9.24 -10.08
C ARG A 648 7.11 9.51 -10.13
N LEU A 649 7.69 9.70 -11.31
CA LEU A 649 9.09 10.13 -11.47
C LEU A 649 9.37 11.43 -10.71
N GLN A 650 8.55 12.46 -10.89
CA GLN A 650 8.74 13.74 -10.18
C GLN A 650 8.65 13.58 -8.65
N LEU A 651 7.75 12.73 -8.15
CA LEU A 651 7.66 12.43 -6.71
C LEU A 651 8.89 11.69 -6.19
N GLU A 652 9.47 10.77 -6.96
CA GLU A 652 10.73 10.11 -6.58
C GLU A 652 11.92 11.10 -6.61
N ILE A 653 11.97 12.01 -7.58
CA ILE A 653 12.98 13.09 -7.61
C ILE A 653 12.85 13.98 -6.35
N ILE A 654 11.64 14.40 -5.99
CA ILE A 654 11.40 15.23 -4.78
C ILE A 654 11.85 14.50 -3.50
N ARG A 655 11.71 13.16 -3.44
CA ARG A 655 12.19 12.39 -2.29
C ARG A 655 13.71 12.26 -2.24
N SER A 656 14.39 12.30 -3.38
CA SER A 656 15.83 12.05 -3.47
C SER A 656 16.68 13.32 -3.41
N THR A 657 16.13 14.48 -3.75
CA THR A 657 16.87 15.75 -3.79
C THR A 657 16.06 16.95 -3.25
N PRO A 658 16.71 17.89 -2.53
CA PRO A 658 16.11 19.17 -2.13
C PRO A 658 16.10 20.22 -3.24
N ASP A 659 16.46 19.86 -4.48
CA ASP A 659 16.47 20.80 -5.61
C ASP A 659 15.05 21.21 -6.05
N LEU A 660 14.64 22.42 -5.64
CA LEU A 660 13.33 23.00 -5.96
C LEU A 660 13.18 23.41 -7.43
N SER A 661 14.23 23.35 -8.25
CA SER A 661 14.14 23.63 -9.69
C SER A 661 13.18 22.68 -10.41
N ILE A 662 12.80 21.54 -9.81
CA ILE A 662 11.72 20.68 -10.32
C ILE A 662 10.39 21.44 -10.54
N PHE A 663 10.17 22.56 -9.87
CA PHE A 663 8.99 23.41 -10.03
C PHE A 663 9.15 24.53 -11.08
N ALA A 664 10.24 24.53 -11.85
CA ALA A 664 10.59 25.62 -12.77
C ALA A 664 9.97 25.49 -14.18
N TRP A 665 9.03 24.56 -14.37
CA TRP A 665 8.40 24.26 -15.65
C TRP A 665 7.35 25.31 -16.06
N THR A 666 7.05 25.36 -17.37
CA THR A 666 6.08 26.27 -18.00
C THR A 666 5.09 25.51 -18.88
N LEU A 667 3.92 26.08 -19.14
CA LEU A 667 3.00 25.53 -20.16
C LEU A 667 3.48 25.83 -21.60
N PRO A 668 3.24 24.92 -22.57
CA PRO A 668 3.57 25.16 -23.98
C PRO A 668 2.79 26.36 -24.55
N ILE A 669 3.45 27.15 -25.41
CA ILE A 669 2.91 28.41 -25.97
C ILE A 669 1.56 28.20 -26.68
N ASP A 670 1.35 27.05 -27.33
CA ASP A 670 0.13 26.73 -28.08
C ASP A 670 -1.11 26.47 -27.19
N THR A 671 -0.92 26.33 -25.87
CA THR A 671 -2.03 26.18 -24.89
C THR A 671 -2.50 27.50 -24.30
N VAL A 672 -1.81 28.60 -24.61
CA VAL A 672 -2.15 29.95 -24.15
C VAL A 672 -2.86 30.65 -25.30
N ASN A 673 -4.20 30.60 -25.34
CA ASN A 673 -4.97 31.56 -26.15
C ASN A 673 -4.51 32.97 -25.75
N SER A 674 -4.39 33.87 -26.73
CA SER A 674 -3.85 35.23 -26.62
C SER A 674 -4.69 36.20 -25.77
N SER A 675 -5.28 35.74 -24.67
CA SER A 675 -5.75 36.55 -23.55
C SER A 675 -4.61 36.73 -22.55
N GLU A 676 -4.49 37.91 -21.94
CA GLU A 676 -3.44 38.34 -21.01
C GLU A 676 -3.35 37.55 -19.68
N ASP A 677 -3.90 36.33 -19.62
CA ASP A 677 -4.19 35.60 -18.40
C ASP A 677 -3.31 34.34 -18.22
N PRO A 678 -2.56 34.19 -17.11
CA PRO A 678 -1.79 32.98 -16.83
C PRO A 678 -2.70 31.81 -16.44
N VAL A 679 -2.55 30.69 -17.16
CA VAL A 679 -3.25 29.42 -16.89
C VAL A 679 -2.85 28.87 -15.51
N LEU A 680 -3.82 28.34 -14.76
CA LEU A 680 -3.62 27.72 -13.44
C LEU A 680 -3.47 26.21 -13.56
N CYS A 681 -2.60 25.60 -12.75
CA CYS A 681 -2.28 24.17 -12.81
C CYS A 681 -1.82 23.62 -11.45
N GLY A 682 -1.79 22.29 -11.31
CA GLY A 682 -1.11 21.62 -10.19
C GLY A 682 0.40 21.95 -10.17
N ILE A 683 1.08 21.67 -9.04
CA ILE A 683 2.50 22.02 -8.85
C ILE A 683 3.47 21.13 -9.66
N LEU A 684 3.04 19.94 -10.05
CA LEU A 684 3.83 18.98 -10.84
C LEU A 684 3.52 19.13 -12.34
N ALA A 685 4.57 19.04 -13.17
CA ALA A 685 4.45 19.09 -14.62
C ALA A 685 3.71 17.87 -15.18
N LYS A 686 2.97 18.07 -16.27
CA LYS A 686 2.27 16.97 -16.96
C LYS A 686 3.20 16.11 -17.82
N SER A 687 4.28 16.68 -18.34
CA SER A 687 5.27 15.96 -19.15
C SER A 687 6.63 16.67 -19.15
N PRO A 688 7.72 16.01 -19.63
CA PRO A 688 9.01 16.67 -19.83
C PRO A 688 8.94 17.91 -20.75
N ALA A 689 7.97 17.98 -21.66
CA ALA A 689 7.81 19.11 -22.58
C ALA A 689 7.62 20.45 -21.85
N CYS A 690 7.06 20.42 -20.64
CA CYS A 690 6.89 21.61 -19.81
C CYS A 690 8.23 22.23 -19.36
N PHE A 691 9.35 21.51 -19.47
CA PHE A 691 10.68 22.01 -19.12
C PHE A 691 11.47 22.52 -20.33
N GLU A 692 10.88 22.62 -21.52
CA GLU A 692 11.60 23.01 -22.74
C GLU A 692 12.42 24.29 -22.55
N GLY A 693 11.88 25.29 -21.86
CA GLY A 693 12.56 26.57 -21.61
C GLY A 693 13.67 26.54 -20.57
N CYS A 694 13.85 25.43 -19.83
CA CYS A 694 14.79 25.33 -18.71
C CYS A 694 16.23 25.01 -19.12
N TYR A 695 16.51 24.73 -20.41
CA TYR A 695 17.87 24.42 -20.88
C TYR A 695 18.88 25.56 -20.65
N LYS A 696 18.38 26.80 -20.58
CA LYS A 696 19.15 28.04 -20.34
C LYS A 696 19.31 28.37 -18.85
N TYR A 697 18.80 27.52 -17.95
CA TYR A 697 18.90 27.75 -16.51
C TYR A 697 20.24 27.23 -15.98
N SER A 698 20.73 27.88 -14.93
CA SER A 698 21.93 27.48 -14.19
C SER A 698 21.57 27.17 -12.73
N CYS A 699 22.23 26.19 -12.13
CA CYS A 699 22.10 25.87 -10.70
C CYS A 699 22.40 27.09 -9.84
N SER A 700 21.65 27.29 -8.75
CA SER A 700 21.91 28.33 -7.77
C SER A 700 21.71 27.83 -6.34
N GLU A 701 22.65 28.16 -5.46
CA GLU A 701 22.59 27.86 -4.03
C GLU A 701 21.75 28.89 -3.24
N GLN A 702 21.27 29.95 -3.90
CA GLN A 702 20.64 31.11 -3.25
C GLN A 702 19.28 30.83 -2.58
N ALA A 703 18.63 29.68 -2.84
CA ALA A 703 17.29 29.38 -2.32
C ALA A 703 17.26 28.98 -0.82
N GLY A 704 18.42 28.86 -0.16
CA GLY A 704 18.51 28.42 1.24
C GLY A 704 18.22 26.92 1.41
N TYR A 705 18.47 26.41 2.62
CA TYR A 705 18.24 25.00 2.95
C TYR A 705 16.75 24.67 2.82
N SER A 706 16.40 23.74 1.93
CA SER A 706 15.04 23.25 1.80
C SER A 706 14.96 21.75 2.10
N GLU A 707 13.95 21.38 2.89
CA GLU A 707 13.64 19.98 3.18
C GLU A 707 12.28 19.68 2.56
N SER A 708 12.19 18.63 1.75
CA SER A 708 10.94 18.25 1.09
C SER A 708 10.56 16.81 1.43
N SER A 709 9.27 16.56 1.63
CA SER A 709 8.74 15.22 1.89
C SER A 709 7.40 15.03 1.19
N VAL A 710 7.17 13.80 0.71
CA VAL A 710 5.92 13.40 0.08
C VAL A 710 5.07 12.68 1.12
N THR A 711 3.92 13.26 1.47
CA THR A 711 2.97 12.73 2.46
C THR A 711 1.72 12.18 1.79
N ASN A 712 0.86 11.53 2.56
CA ASN A 712 -0.48 11.12 2.10
C ASN A 712 -1.43 12.31 1.86
N LEU A 713 -1.06 13.52 2.31
CA LEU A 713 -1.80 14.75 2.08
C LEU A 713 -1.25 15.56 0.89
N GLY A 714 0.01 15.37 0.49
CA GLY A 714 0.63 16.13 -0.60
C GLY A 714 2.11 16.35 -0.40
N ILE A 715 2.67 17.37 -1.06
CA ILE A 715 4.09 17.73 -0.94
C ILE A 715 4.25 18.74 0.21
N LYS A 716 5.09 18.41 1.18
CA LYS A 716 5.47 19.31 2.28
C LYS A 716 6.87 19.84 1.98
N ILE A 717 7.03 21.16 1.94
CA ILE A 717 8.33 21.82 1.72
C ILE A 717 8.58 22.82 2.83
N ARG A 718 9.74 22.69 3.47
CA ARG A 718 10.30 23.73 4.34
C ARG A 718 11.21 24.59 3.48
N ALA A 719 10.82 25.84 3.22
CA ALA A 719 11.60 26.77 2.41
C ALA A 719 11.34 28.22 2.85
N HIS A 720 12.31 29.10 2.58
CA HIS A 720 12.12 30.55 2.76
C HIS A 720 11.24 31.10 1.64
N ILE A 721 10.16 31.81 2.01
CA ILE A 721 9.25 32.47 1.07
C ILE A 721 9.28 33.99 1.26
N PHE A 722 9.10 34.74 0.18
CA PHE A 722 8.98 36.20 0.21
C PHE A 722 7.51 36.61 0.09
N GLY A 723 7.01 37.44 1.02
CA GLY A 723 5.63 37.92 1.02
C GLY A 723 5.52 39.43 0.88
N ARG A 724 4.58 39.94 0.06
CA ARG A 724 4.23 41.38 0.03
C ARG A 724 2.71 41.57 0.00
N ARG A 725 2.24 42.56 0.75
CA ARG A 725 0.83 42.98 0.81
C ARG A 725 0.53 43.95 -0.35
N LEU A 726 -0.56 43.73 -1.08
CA LEU A 726 -1.01 44.63 -2.14
C LEU A 726 -2.07 45.61 -1.62
N ASN A 727 -1.86 46.89 -1.89
CA ASN A 727 -2.56 47.99 -1.22
C ASN A 727 -4.04 48.18 -1.63
N SER A 728 -4.53 47.54 -2.70
CA SER A 728 -5.90 47.75 -3.19
C SER A 728 -6.89 46.61 -2.92
N THR A 729 -6.44 45.41 -2.51
CA THR A 729 -7.31 44.23 -2.31
C THR A 729 -7.08 43.49 -1.00
N GLY A 730 -6.06 43.86 -0.21
CA GLY A 730 -5.70 43.18 1.03
C GLY A 730 -5.08 41.78 0.86
N ALA A 731 -4.94 41.28 -0.38
CA ALA A 731 -4.36 39.97 -0.66
C ALA A 731 -2.83 39.92 -0.42
N LEU A 732 -2.38 38.87 0.26
CA LEU A 732 -0.97 38.52 0.45
C LEU A 732 -0.49 37.68 -0.74
N ARG A 733 0.60 38.10 -1.41
CA ARG A 733 1.27 37.30 -2.45
C ARG A 733 2.58 36.77 -1.91
N TYR A 734 2.78 35.45 -2.04
CA TYR A 734 4.01 34.77 -1.63
C TYR A 734 4.78 34.30 -2.86
N VAL A 735 6.10 34.24 -2.75
CA VAL A 735 7.01 33.81 -3.81
C VAL A 735 8.00 32.80 -3.23
N LEU A 736 8.12 31.64 -3.87
CA LEU A 736 9.08 30.58 -3.56
C LEU A 736 10.30 30.70 -4.49
N PRO A 737 11.49 31.06 -3.99
CA PRO A 737 12.73 30.99 -4.76
C PRO A 737 13.07 29.53 -5.10
N LEU A 738 13.55 29.30 -6.32
CA LEU A 738 14.02 27.98 -6.77
C LEU A 738 15.55 27.93 -6.81
N ASN A 739 16.12 26.72 -6.79
CA ASN A 739 17.56 26.47 -6.91
C ASN A 739 18.12 26.69 -8.34
N CYS A 740 17.57 27.65 -9.09
CA CYS A 740 18.01 27.95 -10.44
C CYS A 740 17.92 29.44 -10.81
N THR A 741 18.76 29.87 -11.73
CA THR A 741 18.80 31.23 -12.29
C THR A 741 18.71 31.18 -13.81
N VAL A 742 18.25 32.27 -14.44
CA VAL A 742 18.37 32.52 -15.88
C VAL A 742 19.05 33.86 -16.08
N ASP A 743 20.13 33.91 -16.85
CA ASP A 743 20.93 35.13 -17.08
C ASP A 743 21.33 35.84 -15.76
N GLY A 744 21.68 35.06 -14.73
CA GLY A 744 22.04 35.56 -13.40
C GLY A 744 20.87 36.03 -12.53
N ARG A 745 19.62 35.94 -13.01
CA ARG A 745 18.41 36.30 -12.25
C ARG A 745 17.79 35.06 -11.60
N PRO A 746 17.49 35.08 -10.28
CA PRO A 746 16.87 33.94 -9.64
C PRO A 746 15.46 33.67 -10.17
N ILE A 747 15.14 32.40 -10.38
CA ILE A 747 13.80 31.97 -10.77
C ILE A 747 12.96 31.75 -9.52
N HIS A 748 11.70 32.17 -9.62
CA HIS A 748 10.75 32.01 -8.52
C HIS A 748 9.39 31.56 -9.01
N VAL A 749 8.69 30.86 -8.12
CA VAL A 749 7.32 30.39 -8.31
C VAL A 749 6.37 31.24 -7.47
N ARG A 750 5.30 31.75 -8.09
CA ARG A 750 4.29 32.54 -7.39
C ARG A 750 3.31 31.63 -6.69
N LEU A 751 3.02 31.96 -5.43
CA LEU A 751 2.15 31.22 -4.55
C LEU A 751 0.95 32.09 -4.16
N ARG A 752 -0.25 31.55 -4.33
CA ARG A 752 -1.50 32.18 -3.88
C ARG A 752 -2.21 31.25 -2.91
N GLN A 753 -2.48 31.74 -1.71
CA GLN A 753 -3.30 31.03 -0.74
C GLN A 753 -4.78 31.09 -1.17
N VAL A 754 -5.42 29.93 -1.31
CA VAL A 754 -6.85 29.77 -1.61
C VAL A 754 -7.42 28.81 -0.56
N GLY A 755 -8.00 29.37 0.52
CA GLY A 755 -8.38 28.58 1.71
C GLY A 755 -7.14 28.05 2.46
N HIS A 756 -7.09 26.74 2.71
CA HIS A 756 -5.96 26.03 3.34
C HIS A 756 -4.96 25.45 2.31
N VAL A 757 -5.14 25.75 1.03
CA VAL A 757 -4.33 25.21 -0.08
C VAL A 757 -3.56 26.35 -0.73
N ILE A 758 -2.28 26.12 -1.04
CA ILE A 758 -1.49 27.05 -1.83
C ILE A 758 -1.55 26.61 -3.30
N LYS A 759 -2.12 27.45 -4.15
CA LYS A 759 -2.15 27.27 -5.61
C LYS A 759 -0.94 27.97 -6.24
N VAL A 760 -0.42 27.38 -7.32
CA VAL A 760 0.81 27.80 -7.99
C VAL A 760 0.49 28.34 -9.39
N ALA A 761 1.18 29.41 -9.82
CA ALA A 761 1.06 29.92 -11.18
C ALA A 761 1.87 29.04 -12.16
N ALA A 762 1.30 28.72 -13.34
CA ALA A 762 1.94 27.87 -14.35
C ALA A 762 3.17 28.48 -15.06
N GLN A 763 3.55 29.71 -14.70
CA GLN A 763 4.70 30.41 -15.28
C GLN A 763 5.61 30.96 -14.17
N PRO A 764 6.77 30.33 -13.93
CA PRO A 764 7.83 30.92 -13.12
C PRO A 764 8.35 32.21 -13.78
N THR A 765 8.64 33.23 -12.97
CA THR A 765 9.04 34.56 -13.48
C THR A 765 10.38 35.00 -12.94
N ALA A 766 11.21 35.59 -13.80
CA ALA A 766 12.47 36.24 -13.42
C ALA A 766 12.25 37.60 -12.72
N LEU A 767 11.03 38.16 -12.78
CA LEU A 767 10.64 39.40 -12.11
C LEU A 767 9.55 39.12 -11.07
N PRO A 768 9.74 39.46 -9.79
CA PRO A 768 8.82 39.07 -8.72
C PRO A 768 7.41 39.72 -8.76
N TRP A 769 7.13 40.71 -9.61
CA TRP A 769 5.99 41.63 -9.40
C TRP A 769 5.08 41.96 -10.62
N SER A 770 4.74 41.01 -11.49
CA SER A 770 3.72 41.24 -12.55
C SER A 770 2.28 41.05 -12.01
N PRO A 771 1.26 41.83 -12.48
CA PRO A 771 -0.14 41.70 -12.04
C PRO A 771 -0.82 40.37 -12.47
N TRP A 772 -1.92 40.03 -11.80
CA TRP A 772 -2.79 38.87 -12.06
C TRP A 772 -4.12 39.38 -12.61
N PRO A 773 -4.77 38.68 -13.54
CA PRO A 773 -6.19 38.87 -13.83
C PRO A 773 -7.06 38.15 -12.79
N ALA A 774 -8.25 38.71 -12.58
CA ALA A 774 -9.28 38.11 -11.76
C ALA A 774 -10.14 37.19 -12.65
N ASP A 775 -10.57 36.06 -12.07
CA ASP A 775 -11.71 35.23 -12.49
C ASP A 775 -11.37 33.90 -13.24
N ARG A 776 -11.92 32.80 -12.69
CA ARG A 776 -11.96 31.36 -13.11
C ARG A 776 -10.92 30.39 -12.50
N TYR A 777 -11.40 29.25 -11.98
CA TYR A 777 -10.61 28.15 -11.41
C TYR A 777 -11.22 26.78 -11.75
N ASP A 778 -10.41 25.77 -12.07
CA ASP A 778 -10.82 24.37 -12.24
C ASP A 778 -10.50 23.47 -11.01
N MET A 779 -10.97 22.21 -11.04
CA MET A 779 -11.12 21.30 -9.89
C MET A 779 -10.03 20.22 -9.69
N GLU A 780 -8.78 20.44 -10.11
CA GLU A 780 -7.69 19.49 -9.80
C GLU A 780 -6.87 19.93 -8.57
N ASP A 781 -7.31 19.52 -7.37
CA ASP A 781 -6.63 19.86 -6.12
C ASP A 781 -5.45 18.91 -5.80
N GLN A 782 -4.25 19.50 -5.66
CA GLN A 782 -3.12 18.92 -4.91
C GLN A 782 -2.82 19.83 -3.71
N LEU A 783 -2.85 19.28 -2.50
CA LEU A 783 -2.58 20.01 -1.25
C LEU A 783 -1.07 20.26 -1.09
N PHE A 784 -0.70 21.51 -0.81
CA PHE A 784 0.68 21.98 -0.64
C PHE A 784 0.81 22.71 0.70
N PHE A 785 1.72 22.26 1.57
CA PHE A 785 1.95 22.86 2.88
C PHE A 785 3.29 23.59 2.90
N ILE A 786 3.27 24.89 3.22
CA ILE A 786 4.46 25.71 3.51
C ILE A 786 4.31 26.22 4.93
N THR A 787 5.28 25.91 5.79
CA THR A 787 5.33 26.43 7.16
C THR A 787 6.26 27.64 7.21
N GLY A 788 5.68 28.83 7.42
CA GLY A 788 6.41 30.07 7.72
C GLY A 788 6.39 30.39 9.22
N ASP A 789 7.22 31.34 9.64
CA ASP A 789 7.47 31.74 11.04
C ASP A 789 6.20 32.14 11.82
N SER A 790 6.15 31.69 13.07
CA SER A 790 4.99 31.34 13.92
C SER A 790 4.59 32.42 14.95
N ALA A 791 4.72 33.70 14.63
CA ALA A 791 4.55 34.75 15.64
C ALA A 791 3.08 35.14 15.99
N GLN A 792 2.05 34.56 15.36
CA GLN A 792 0.66 35.10 15.43
C GLN A 792 -0.48 34.05 15.43
N ASP A 793 -0.24 32.82 15.89
CA ASP A 793 -1.12 31.67 15.62
C ASP A 793 -2.51 31.69 16.30
N PHE A 794 -3.55 31.73 15.46
CA PHE A 794 -4.85 31.11 15.72
C PHE A 794 -5.14 30.07 14.64
N SER A 795 -5.71 28.93 15.02
CA SER A 795 -6.21 27.95 14.06
C SER A 795 -7.56 28.41 13.51
N MET A 796 -7.56 28.91 12.27
CA MET A 796 -8.77 29.33 11.56
C MET A 796 -9.34 28.15 10.77
N ILE A 797 -10.66 27.99 10.80
CA ILE A 797 -11.43 27.01 10.03
C ILE A 797 -12.44 27.77 9.15
N ASP A 798 -12.31 27.57 7.83
CA ASP A 798 -13.25 28.05 6.84
C ASP A 798 -14.15 26.89 6.39
N ILE A 799 -15.46 26.98 6.65
CA ILE A 799 -16.42 25.95 6.24
C ILE A 799 -17.27 26.50 5.09
N THR A 800 -17.34 25.75 3.99
CA THR A 800 -18.22 26.09 2.86
C THR A 800 -19.19 24.94 2.62
N PHE A 801 -20.48 25.23 2.69
CA PHE A 801 -21.56 24.28 2.44
C PHE A 801 -22.10 24.44 1.02
N LEU A 802 -22.30 23.33 0.33
CA LEU A 802 -23.04 23.27 -0.92
C LEU A 802 -24.47 22.83 -0.62
N ILE A 803 -25.46 23.69 -0.83
CA ILE A 803 -26.84 23.39 -0.49
C ILE A 803 -27.68 23.38 -1.75
N GLN A 804 -28.38 22.26 -1.98
CA GLN A 804 -29.31 22.09 -3.10
C GLN A 804 -30.63 22.77 -2.74
N SER A 805 -31.05 23.76 -3.53
CA SER A 805 -32.31 24.47 -3.29
C SER A 805 -33.49 23.56 -3.61
N PRO A 806 -34.49 23.39 -2.71
CA PRO A 806 -35.69 22.61 -3.02
C PRO A 806 -36.72 23.38 -3.86
N LEU A 807 -36.51 24.68 -4.10
CA LEU A 807 -37.56 25.57 -4.62
C LEU A 807 -37.54 25.82 -6.13
N ILE A 808 -36.66 25.18 -6.90
CA ILE A 808 -36.71 25.22 -8.36
C ILE A 808 -36.33 23.84 -8.87
N THR A 809 -37.12 23.27 -9.78
CA THR A 809 -36.94 21.96 -10.42
C THR A 809 -35.73 21.89 -11.37
N THR A 810 -34.68 22.66 -11.10
CA THR A 810 -33.41 22.66 -11.82
C THR A 810 -32.25 22.71 -10.82
N SER A 811 -31.25 21.89 -11.10
CA SER A 811 -30.00 21.62 -10.38
C SER A 811 -29.12 22.87 -10.13
N GLU A 812 -29.60 23.83 -9.36
CA GLU A 812 -28.78 24.94 -8.85
C GLU A 812 -28.41 24.73 -7.39
N TYR A 813 -27.10 24.74 -7.15
CA TYR A 813 -26.51 24.65 -5.83
C TYR A 813 -26.01 26.02 -5.39
N LYS A 814 -26.31 26.43 -4.16
CA LYS A 814 -25.78 27.66 -3.58
C LYS A 814 -24.69 27.34 -2.56
N TRP A 815 -23.61 28.11 -2.62
CA TRP A 815 -22.51 28.02 -1.68
C TRP A 815 -22.73 28.98 -0.53
N VAL A 816 -22.65 28.49 0.71
CA VAL A 816 -22.66 29.31 1.92
C VAL A 816 -21.31 29.14 2.60
N ARG A 817 -20.60 30.24 2.86
CA ARG A 817 -19.28 30.23 3.50
C ARG A 817 -19.35 30.84 4.89
N CYS A 818 -18.74 30.19 5.86
CA CYS A 818 -18.65 30.65 7.23
C CYS A 818 -17.19 30.56 7.72
N LYS A 819 -16.76 31.55 8.51
CA LYS A 819 -15.39 31.65 9.02
C LYS A 819 -15.33 31.59 10.53
N PHE A 820 -14.52 30.68 11.04
CA PHE A 820 -14.41 30.44 12.46
C PHE A 820 -12.97 30.44 12.91
N ILE A 821 -12.74 30.93 14.11
CA ILE A 821 -11.46 30.85 14.80
C ILE A 821 -11.62 29.98 16.03
N ALA A 822 -10.73 29.00 16.16
CA ALA A 822 -10.61 28.23 17.39
C ALA A 822 -9.76 28.99 18.41
N VAL A 823 -10.30 29.10 19.62
CA VAL A 823 -9.69 29.87 20.70
C VAL A 823 -9.33 28.92 21.85
N GLY A 824 -8.28 28.12 21.64
CA GLY A 824 -7.79 27.13 22.62
C GLY A 824 -8.82 26.05 23.01
N CYS A 825 -8.79 25.59 24.28
CA CYS A 825 -9.65 24.51 24.82
C CYS A 825 -11.11 24.95 25.12
N LEU A 826 -11.47 26.21 24.84
CA LEU A 826 -12.67 26.83 25.41
C LEU A 826 -13.87 26.86 24.45
N GLY A 827 -13.64 26.83 23.13
CA GLY A 827 -14.69 26.88 22.10
C GLY A 827 -14.29 27.63 20.84
N VAL A 828 -15.25 27.81 19.93
CA VAL A 828 -15.09 28.44 18.62
C VAL A 828 -15.81 29.80 18.59
N VAL A 829 -15.24 30.76 17.86
CA VAL A 829 -15.78 32.13 17.68
C VAL A 829 -15.92 32.46 16.19
N GLU A 830 -16.99 33.16 15.80
CA GLU A 830 -17.14 33.71 14.44
C GLU A 830 -16.13 34.84 14.23
N GLU A 831 -15.18 34.63 13.31
CA GLU A 831 -14.12 35.61 13.06
C GLU A 831 -14.74 36.93 12.61
N ASP A 832 -15.54 36.89 11.54
CA ASP A 832 -15.96 38.09 10.82
C ASP A 832 -16.70 39.08 11.74
N LYS A 833 -17.46 38.56 12.71
CA LYS A 833 -18.23 39.35 13.67
C LYS A 833 -17.41 39.88 14.85
N TYR A 834 -16.38 39.15 15.30
CA TYR A 834 -15.65 39.46 16.55
C TYR A 834 -14.15 39.74 16.36
N ALA A 835 -13.62 39.71 15.13
CA ALA A 835 -12.19 39.84 14.83
C ALA A 835 -11.55 41.12 15.40
N ALA A 836 -12.26 42.24 15.38
CA ALA A 836 -11.74 43.49 15.95
C ALA A 836 -11.49 43.39 17.46
N LYS A 837 -12.41 42.72 18.18
CA LYS A 837 -12.28 42.50 19.64
C LYS A 837 -11.17 41.49 19.96
N ILE A 838 -11.07 40.42 19.16
CA ILE A 838 -10.01 39.41 19.30
C ILE A 838 -8.64 40.03 19.04
N ARG A 839 -8.49 40.87 18.00
CA ARG A 839 -7.25 41.61 17.73
C ARG A 839 -6.87 42.60 18.83
N ALA A 840 -7.85 43.23 19.47
CA ALA A 840 -7.61 44.13 20.63
C ALA A 840 -7.20 43.36 21.90
N LEU A 841 -7.63 42.10 22.04
CA LEU A 841 -7.25 41.20 23.12
C LEU A 841 -5.85 40.60 22.93
N GLN A 842 -5.42 40.39 21.69
CA GLN A 842 -4.18 39.70 21.32
C GLN A 842 -2.90 40.21 22.01
N PRO A 843 -2.67 41.52 22.22
CA PRO A 843 -1.51 42.01 22.95
C PRO A 843 -1.58 41.78 24.47
N GLN A 844 -2.77 41.56 25.02
CA GLN A 844 -3.01 41.40 26.46
C GLN A 844 -2.80 39.97 26.94
N ILE A 845 -2.78 38.99 26.03
CA ILE A 845 -2.57 37.58 26.31
C ILE A 845 -1.43 37.08 25.42
N THR A 846 -0.25 36.93 26.02
CA THR A 846 0.98 36.54 25.31
C THR A 846 1.06 35.05 25.00
N ASP A 847 0.27 34.22 25.69
CA ASP A 847 0.22 32.77 25.48
C ASP A 847 -1.23 32.27 25.60
N TRP A 848 -1.89 32.10 24.46
CA TRP A 848 -3.28 31.67 24.35
C TRP A 848 -3.52 30.22 24.80
N SER A 849 -2.46 29.43 24.98
CA SER A 849 -2.52 27.98 25.22
C SER A 849 -2.39 27.56 26.68
N ARG A 850 -1.77 28.40 27.54
CA ARG A 850 -1.38 27.98 28.90
C ARG A 850 -2.36 28.29 30.02
N ASN A 851 -3.37 29.15 29.79
CA ASN A 851 -4.31 29.52 30.86
C ASN A 851 -5.73 29.73 30.31
N SER A 852 -6.48 28.63 30.21
CA SER A 852 -7.86 28.61 29.72
C SER A 852 -8.82 29.43 30.60
N GLU A 853 -8.56 29.56 31.90
CA GLU A 853 -9.41 30.37 32.78
C GLU A 853 -9.24 31.86 32.53
N LEU A 854 -7.98 32.32 32.36
CA LEU A 854 -7.67 33.71 32.04
C LEU A 854 -8.24 34.12 30.68
N LEU A 855 -8.09 33.25 29.68
CA LEU A 855 -8.67 33.45 28.35
C LEU A 855 -10.21 33.48 28.41
N ALA A 856 -10.83 32.57 29.18
CA ALA A 856 -12.28 32.58 29.38
C ALA A 856 -12.78 33.88 30.03
N TYR A 857 -12.04 34.40 31.02
CA TYR A 857 -12.32 35.67 31.67
C TYR A 857 -12.30 36.84 30.68
N TYR A 858 -11.26 36.94 29.85
CA TYR A 858 -11.14 38.03 28.86
C TYR A 858 -12.20 37.94 27.76
N LEU A 859 -12.51 36.75 27.25
CA LEU A 859 -13.59 36.58 26.27
C LEU A 859 -14.95 37.02 26.84
N ASN A 860 -15.25 36.64 28.09
CA ASN A 860 -16.47 37.09 28.77
C ASN A 860 -16.47 38.61 29.01
N ARG A 861 -15.36 39.18 29.46
CA ARG A 861 -15.21 40.63 29.72
C ARG A 861 -15.45 41.46 28.46
N TYR A 862 -14.96 41.00 27.30
CA TYR A 862 -15.15 41.69 26.01
C TYR A 862 -16.45 41.30 25.30
N LYS A 863 -17.29 40.48 25.97
CA LYS A 863 -18.56 39.95 25.46
C LYS A 863 -18.39 39.27 24.10
N VAL A 864 -17.36 38.42 23.98
CA VAL A 864 -17.13 37.55 22.83
C VAL A 864 -17.71 36.17 23.16
N PRO A 865 -18.81 35.75 22.51
CA PRO A 865 -19.45 34.48 22.81
C PRO A 865 -18.59 33.31 22.33
N LYS A 866 -18.55 32.23 23.11
CA LYS A 866 -17.86 30.99 22.78
C LYS A 866 -18.90 29.91 22.54
N ALA A 867 -18.83 29.26 21.39
CA ALA A 867 -19.77 28.21 21.03
C ALA A 867 -19.08 26.85 20.97
N LYS A 868 -19.73 25.83 21.52
CA LYS A 868 -19.44 24.41 21.24
C LYS A 868 -20.32 23.86 20.12
N ALA A 869 -21.41 24.55 19.81
CA ALA A 869 -22.20 24.33 18.62
C ALA A 869 -22.81 25.67 18.16
N VAL A 870 -23.01 25.83 16.86
CA VAL A 870 -23.59 27.05 16.28
C VAL A 870 -24.73 26.65 15.34
N ARG A 871 -25.83 27.39 15.44
CA ARG A 871 -27.02 27.25 14.59
C ARG A 871 -27.03 28.33 13.52
N PHE A 872 -27.23 27.92 12.27
CA PHE A 872 -27.34 28.81 11.11
C PHE A 872 -28.73 28.67 10.48
N PRO A 873 -29.62 29.67 10.63
CA PRO A 873 -30.92 29.64 9.99
C PRO A 873 -30.78 29.85 8.48
N LEU A 874 -31.16 28.85 7.70
CA LEU A 874 -31.24 28.93 6.24
C LEU A 874 -32.68 29.24 5.85
N SER A 875 -33.18 30.39 6.31
CA SER A 875 -34.61 30.76 6.26
C SER A 875 -35.21 30.73 4.86
N HIS A 876 -34.41 31.02 3.83
CA HIS A 876 -34.81 30.96 2.43
C HIS A 876 -34.96 29.53 1.87
N LEU A 877 -34.50 28.52 2.61
CA LEU A 877 -34.56 27.09 2.24
C LEU A 877 -35.45 26.27 3.19
N GLY A 878 -35.92 26.84 4.31
CA GLY A 878 -36.74 26.14 5.30
C GLY A 878 -35.97 25.17 6.22
N TYR A 879 -34.64 25.30 6.29
CA TYR A 879 -33.76 24.47 7.12
C TYR A 879 -32.94 25.31 8.10
N VAL A 880 -32.34 24.64 9.09
CA VAL A 880 -31.33 25.17 9.99
C VAL A 880 -30.14 24.21 10.00
N ALA A 881 -28.94 24.73 9.83
CA ALA A 881 -27.72 23.95 9.97
C ALA A 881 -27.24 24.03 11.41
N HIS A 882 -27.11 22.88 12.07
CA HIS A 882 -26.55 22.76 13.40
C HIS A 882 -25.12 22.21 13.29
N VAL A 883 -24.13 23.03 13.65
CA VAL A 883 -22.71 22.68 13.55
C VAL A 883 -22.11 22.55 14.94
N THR A 884 -21.67 21.35 15.32
CA THR A 884 -21.04 21.08 16.62
C THR A 884 -19.52 21.01 16.47
N PHE A 885 -18.78 21.57 17.41
CA PHE A 885 -17.32 21.69 17.42
C PHE A 885 -16.73 21.01 18.66
N ALA A 886 -15.67 20.22 18.47
CA ALA A 886 -14.88 19.62 19.54
C ALA A 886 -13.38 19.81 19.27
N ALA A 887 -12.73 20.63 20.09
CA ALA A 887 -11.28 20.79 20.11
C ALA A 887 -10.66 19.74 21.04
N ILE A 888 -9.75 18.94 20.49
CA ILE A 888 -9.08 17.84 21.17
C ILE A 888 -7.57 18.15 21.16
N PRO A 889 -6.90 18.18 22.33
CA PRO A 889 -5.45 18.32 22.37
C PRO A 889 -4.78 17.16 21.63
N ASP A 890 -3.83 17.47 20.75
CA ASP A 890 -3.03 16.47 20.03
C ASP A 890 -1.62 16.46 20.60
N ASP A 891 -1.38 15.47 21.47
CA ASP A 891 -0.13 15.29 22.20
C ASP A 891 0.87 14.41 21.44
N SER A 892 0.64 14.15 20.15
CA SER A 892 1.44 13.20 19.37
C SER A 892 2.83 13.79 19.03
N PRO A 893 3.94 13.28 19.62
CA PRO A 893 5.27 13.85 19.44
C PRO A 893 5.84 13.65 18.03
N SER A 894 5.15 12.88 17.21
CA SER A 894 5.51 12.55 15.83
C SER A 894 5.09 13.61 14.80
N ILE A 895 4.26 14.58 15.21
CA ILE A 895 3.65 15.57 14.31
C ILE A 895 4.28 16.97 14.50
N CYS A 896 4.56 17.41 15.74
CA CYS A 896 5.29 18.64 16.04
C CYS A 896 5.85 18.65 17.48
N GLN A 897 6.78 19.57 17.81
CA GLN A 897 7.31 19.77 19.18
C GLN A 897 6.50 20.77 20.04
N SER A 898 5.42 21.34 19.49
CA SER A 898 4.53 22.30 20.16
C SER A 898 3.15 21.70 20.40
N ASN A 899 2.45 22.10 21.48
CA ASN A 899 1.08 21.67 21.78
C ASN A 899 0.13 22.09 20.64
N MET A 900 -0.35 21.13 19.85
CA MET A 900 -1.35 21.36 18.80
C MET A 900 -2.74 20.90 19.25
N TRP A 901 -3.77 21.42 18.59
CA TRP A 901 -5.16 21.05 18.83
C TRP A 901 -5.78 20.53 17.53
N THR A 902 -6.40 19.37 17.57
CA THR A 902 -7.25 18.87 16.48
C THR A 902 -8.67 19.35 16.73
N ILE A 903 -9.23 20.11 15.79
CA ILE A 903 -10.64 20.54 15.87
C ILE A 903 -11.46 19.64 14.96
N SER A 904 -12.32 18.84 15.57
CA SER A 904 -13.34 18.06 14.87
C SER A 904 -14.65 18.84 14.86
N PHE A 905 -15.40 18.76 13.76
CA PHE A 905 -16.74 19.33 13.68
C PHE A 905 -17.70 18.41 12.94
N SER A 906 -18.98 18.50 13.29
CA SER A 906 -20.08 17.82 12.60
C SER A 906 -21.13 18.86 12.22
N CYS A 907 -21.81 18.67 11.10
CA CYS A 907 -22.90 19.54 10.65
C CYS A 907 -24.12 18.68 10.32
N VAL A 908 -25.26 18.99 10.91
CA VAL A 908 -26.54 18.32 10.66
C VAL A 908 -27.57 19.37 10.25
N LEU A 909 -28.27 19.12 9.14
CA LEU A 909 -29.36 19.99 8.67
C LEU A 909 -30.69 19.48 9.23
N TRP A 910 -31.45 20.38 9.85
CA TRP A 910 -32.80 20.10 10.34
C TRP A 910 -33.82 20.95 9.59
N PRO A 911 -35.00 20.41 9.22
CA PRO A 911 -36.11 21.26 8.78
C PRO A 911 -36.49 22.20 9.93
N MET A 912 -36.78 23.48 9.64
CA MET A 912 -37.07 24.47 10.69
C MET A 912 -38.20 24.06 11.64
N ASN A 913 -39.11 23.20 11.21
CA ASN A 913 -40.29 22.77 11.99
C ASN A 913 -40.07 21.46 12.79
N ASN A 914 -38.91 20.82 12.68
CA ASN A 914 -38.66 19.48 13.21
C ASN A 914 -37.31 19.38 13.95
N GLU A 915 -36.83 20.50 14.49
CA GLU A 915 -35.53 20.58 15.16
C GLU A 915 -35.62 20.09 16.61
N PRO A 916 -34.77 19.13 17.03
CA PRO A 916 -34.83 18.55 18.37
C PRO A 916 -34.27 19.44 19.50
N TYR A 917 -33.61 20.57 19.19
CA TYR A 917 -32.95 21.43 20.18
C TYR A 917 -33.20 22.94 19.93
N PRO A 918 -34.43 23.44 20.17
CA PRO A 918 -34.81 24.82 19.85
C PRO A 918 -34.13 25.90 20.72
N ASP A 919 -33.60 25.54 21.89
CA ASP A 919 -33.13 26.48 22.93
C ASP A 919 -31.61 26.71 22.99
N GLU A 920 -30.80 26.10 22.11
CA GLU A 920 -29.34 26.38 22.05
C GLU A 920 -29.04 27.70 21.32
N GLU A 921 -28.04 28.48 21.78
CA GLU A 921 -27.74 29.86 21.34
C GLU A 921 -27.81 30.04 19.81
N GLN A 922 -28.84 30.76 19.34
CA GLN A 922 -29.03 31.09 17.94
C GLN A 922 -28.08 32.23 17.54
N TRP A 923 -27.11 31.96 16.66
CA TRP A 923 -26.32 33.02 16.04
C TRP A 923 -27.06 33.48 14.78
N ASN A 924 -27.88 34.52 14.95
CA ASN A 924 -28.64 35.11 13.85
C ASN A 924 -27.69 35.68 12.79
N THR A 925 -27.65 35.06 11.61
CA THR A 925 -27.02 35.60 10.40
C THR A 925 -27.98 36.58 9.72
N THR A 926 -28.37 37.66 10.40
CA THR A 926 -28.98 38.81 9.72
C THR A 926 -27.86 39.62 9.09
N GLY A 927 -27.49 39.27 7.85
CA GLY A 927 -26.51 40.07 7.09
C GLY A 927 -25.72 39.29 6.03
N ALA A 928 -26.38 38.59 5.12
CA ALA A 928 -25.79 38.25 3.83
C ALA A 928 -26.93 38.23 2.79
N GLN A 929 -27.16 39.38 2.15
CA GLN A 929 -27.79 39.42 0.82
C GLN A 929 -26.74 39.13 -0.23
#